data_AF-A0A0M3DF69-F1
#
_entry.id   AF-A0A0M3DF69-F1
#
_cell.length_a   1.000
_cell.length_b   1.000
_cell.length_c   1.000
_cell.angle_alpha   90.00
_cell.angle_beta   90.00
_cell.angle_gamma   90.00
#
_symmetry.space_group_name_H-M   'P 1'
#
loop_
_entity.id
_entity.type
_entity.pdbx_description
1 polymer ?
#
loop_
_entity_poly.entity_id
_entity_poly.type
_entity_poly.pdbx_seq_one_letter_code
_entity_poly.pdbx_strand_id
1 'polypeptide(L)'
;MQKMGLNEIRSKFLKFFESKGHLVQPSYSLVPHNDKSLLLINAGMAPLKNYFSGTEIPPSKRMTTCQKCVRTGDIENVGVTARHATLFEMLGNFSFGDYFKEETLKWGWEFVTEHLNIPQDKVWVSVYFEDDEAFEIWEKEIGIPKERIVRLGKEDNFWEIGTGACGPCSEIHFDRGEEYGCDNPDCKPGCDCDRYLEFWNHVFSQFNKDEEGNYNPLENKNIDTGMGLERIACIMQGVDTIFDVDTIKQILNAVEKMTNSTYGKEYKTDKSIRIITDHIRSVSFLVADGVLPSNEGRGYVLRRLLRRAARNGKLLGMKAPFLYNLVDEVISVSGEAYPELVEKADYIKKVIRIEEEKFNETIDKGNEILSSYIEELKAKNEKTLSGENAFRLYDTYGFPVDLTKEILEEEHLEIDEEGFKAEMEKQRQTARDARGNMDAEAWKEDAIAKLDKDIVTNFEGYDILSIESTVKGIAKNNELVDSASVGDEVVIVLDKTAFYAEGGGQVGDKGLLVNKNEDLVVEVLDTKKGPNNTIKHICIVKSGIIKLEDVVYTKVNKEVRLASARNHSATHVLHKVLKEVLGDHVNQAGSLVTPERLRFDVTHFESISKDELKLIEEKVNNIIFEALDITCETMSMTEAGQKGATALFGEKYGDEVRVVSMGEFSMELCGGTHLTNTSQIGMFKILSEGGVAAGVRRIEAITGKEVYYFLNNKQDLINEVCTSVKAKEDNLVARVTNLLDENKSLAKELNEVKAKMSLQSADSILDSKTDINGVNIVTAKFEDMDMDTLRNTADTLRDKLASGVVVLGNVAGGKINFVATATKDVLEKGVHAGNIVREVAQVAGGKGGGRPNMAQAGAPDVAKVDEALNHAKEVLKTQVK
;
A
#
# COMPACT_ATOMS: atom_id res chain seq x y z
N MET A 1 44.52 -19.27 10.83
CA MET A 1 43.53 -18.51 10.04
C MET A 1 43.74 -17.03 10.29
N GLN A 2 43.86 -16.23 9.23
CA GLN A 2 43.98 -14.78 9.36
C GLN A 2 42.60 -14.18 9.63
N LYS A 3 42.47 -13.32 10.64
CA LYS A 3 41.20 -12.60 10.87
C LYS A 3 40.96 -11.60 9.74
N MET A 4 39.78 -11.62 9.14
CA MET A 4 39.37 -10.72 8.05
C MET A 4 37.98 -10.13 8.34
N GLY A 5 37.81 -8.85 8.03
CA GLY A 5 36.52 -8.16 8.17
C GLY A 5 35.56 -8.52 7.03
N LEU A 6 34.25 -8.32 7.24
CA LEU A 6 33.23 -8.70 6.24
C LEU A 6 33.45 -7.97 4.89
N ASN A 7 33.72 -6.67 4.91
CA ASN A 7 33.96 -5.87 3.70
C ASN A 7 35.26 -6.25 2.98
N GLU A 8 36.28 -6.70 3.72
CA GLU A 8 37.54 -7.20 3.17
C GLU A 8 37.32 -8.51 2.39
N ILE A 9 36.54 -9.44 2.97
CA ILE A 9 36.20 -10.72 2.33
C ILE A 9 35.44 -10.49 1.02
N ARG A 10 34.43 -9.59 1.02
CA ARG A 10 33.68 -9.20 -0.19
C ARG A 10 34.63 -8.74 -1.29
N SER A 11 35.49 -7.78 -0.97
CA SER A 11 36.43 -7.19 -1.93
C SER A 11 37.43 -8.23 -2.45
N LYS A 12 37.90 -9.12 -1.58
CA LYS A 12 38.88 -10.16 -1.92
C LYS A 12 38.30 -11.21 -2.86
N PHE A 13 37.04 -11.61 -2.64
CA PHE A 13 36.32 -12.55 -3.51
C PHE A 13 36.14 -11.99 -4.93
N LEU A 14 35.61 -10.76 -5.03
CA LEU A 14 35.35 -10.15 -6.33
C LEU A 14 36.63 -9.97 -7.14
N LYS A 15 37.73 -9.51 -6.50
CA LYS A 15 39.05 -9.39 -7.13
C LYS A 15 39.65 -10.75 -7.52
N PHE A 16 39.41 -11.79 -6.73
CA PHE A 16 39.88 -13.13 -7.05
C PHE A 16 39.23 -13.62 -8.35
N PHE A 17 37.91 -13.54 -8.48
CA PHE A 17 37.23 -13.98 -9.71
C PHE A 17 37.46 -13.03 -10.88
N GLU A 18 37.64 -11.73 -10.65
CA GLU A 18 38.13 -10.80 -11.68
C GLU A 18 39.47 -11.29 -12.28
N SER A 19 40.39 -11.76 -11.44
CA SER A 19 41.67 -12.33 -11.89
C SER A 19 41.53 -13.63 -12.69
N LYS A 20 40.39 -14.33 -12.59
CA LYS A 20 40.03 -15.52 -13.39
C LYS A 20 39.23 -15.16 -14.65
N GLY A 21 39.07 -13.87 -14.95
CA GLY A 21 38.40 -13.37 -16.15
C GLY A 21 36.88 -13.18 -15.99
N HIS A 22 36.36 -13.16 -14.76
CA HIS A 22 34.95 -12.85 -14.52
C HIS A 22 34.72 -11.34 -14.59
N LEU A 23 33.61 -10.96 -15.21
CA LEU A 23 33.12 -9.58 -15.17
C LEU A 23 32.48 -9.31 -13.79
N VAL A 24 33.09 -8.41 -13.02
CA VAL A 24 32.51 -7.93 -11.76
C VAL A 24 31.32 -7.02 -12.08
N GLN A 25 30.15 -7.33 -11.52
CA GLN A 25 28.96 -6.48 -11.61
C GLN A 25 28.51 -6.04 -10.22
N PRO A 26 27.89 -4.85 -10.11
CA PRO A 26 27.25 -4.43 -8.87
C PRO A 26 26.07 -5.35 -8.54
N SER A 27 25.60 -5.28 -7.29
CA SER A 27 24.39 -5.99 -6.89
C SER A 27 23.17 -5.47 -7.64
N TYR A 28 22.27 -6.38 -8.01
CA TYR A 28 20.95 -6.03 -8.54
C TYR A 28 20.01 -5.58 -7.40
N SER A 29 18.95 -4.86 -7.75
CA SER A 29 17.88 -4.45 -6.83
C SER A 29 17.22 -5.66 -6.16
N LEU A 30 16.80 -5.54 -4.90
CA LEU A 30 15.98 -6.53 -4.21
C LEU A 30 14.61 -6.72 -4.87
N VAL A 31 14.17 -5.76 -5.69
CA VAL A 31 12.96 -5.84 -6.49
C VAL A 31 13.28 -6.54 -7.81
N PRO A 32 12.76 -7.76 -8.07
CA PRO A 32 13.04 -8.47 -9.31
C PRO A 32 12.55 -7.68 -10.53
N HIS A 33 13.40 -7.59 -11.55
CA HIS A 33 13.06 -7.00 -12.84
C HIS A 33 12.57 -8.10 -13.79
N ASN A 34 11.39 -7.94 -14.39
CA ASN A 34 10.79 -8.91 -15.32
C ASN A 34 10.54 -10.34 -14.80
N ASP A 35 10.69 -10.62 -13.50
CA ASP A 35 10.38 -11.91 -12.88
C ASP A 35 9.12 -11.81 -12.01
N LYS A 36 8.00 -12.36 -12.51
CA LYS A 36 6.72 -12.41 -11.76
C LYS A 36 6.65 -13.55 -10.75
N SER A 37 7.60 -14.49 -10.77
CA SER A 37 7.63 -15.65 -9.88
C SER A 37 8.19 -15.31 -8.49
N LEU A 38 8.98 -14.23 -8.39
CA LEU A 38 9.63 -13.83 -7.14
C LEU A 38 9.06 -12.51 -6.60
N LEU A 39 8.79 -12.51 -5.29
CA LEU A 39 8.43 -11.29 -4.57
C LEU A 39 9.66 -10.41 -4.33
N LEU A 40 10.75 -11.00 -3.84
CA LEU A 40 12.04 -10.35 -3.58
C LEU A 40 13.16 -11.28 -4.03
N ILE A 41 14.31 -10.71 -4.39
CA ILE A 41 15.52 -11.48 -4.72
C ILE A 41 16.03 -12.18 -3.47
N ASN A 42 16.11 -13.51 -3.51
CA ASN A 42 16.45 -14.37 -2.38
C ASN A 42 17.73 -15.21 -2.59
N ALA A 43 18.34 -15.12 -3.78
CA ALA A 43 19.56 -15.83 -4.17
C ALA A 43 20.36 -15.01 -5.19
N GLY A 44 21.69 -15.24 -5.22
CA GLY A 44 22.63 -14.55 -6.12
C GLY A 44 22.35 -14.77 -7.60
N MET A 45 21.90 -15.97 -7.96
CA MET A 45 21.57 -16.32 -9.34
C MET A 45 20.24 -15.77 -9.84
N ALA A 46 19.32 -15.39 -8.95
CA ALA A 46 17.94 -15.03 -9.32
C ALA A 46 17.84 -13.92 -10.38
N PRO A 47 18.66 -12.84 -10.36
CA PRO A 47 18.68 -11.85 -11.45
C PRO A 47 19.18 -12.40 -12.80
N LEU A 48 19.87 -13.54 -12.79
CA LEU A 48 20.62 -14.11 -13.93
C LEU A 48 19.90 -15.30 -14.59
N LYS A 49 18.69 -15.65 -14.14
CA LYS A 49 17.88 -16.78 -14.65
C LYS A 49 17.83 -16.84 -16.18
N ASN A 50 17.57 -15.70 -16.83
CA ASN A 50 17.42 -15.62 -18.29
C ASN A 50 18.72 -15.92 -19.05
N TYR A 51 19.88 -15.69 -18.42
CA TYR A 51 21.18 -16.05 -18.99
C TYR A 51 21.42 -17.56 -18.87
N PHE A 52 21.05 -18.17 -17.74
CA PHE A 52 21.15 -19.62 -17.55
C PHE A 52 20.25 -20.42 -18.49
N SER A 53 19.07 -19.90 -18.82
CA SER A 53 18.14 -20.52 -19.77
C SER A 53 18.49 -20.25 -21.24
N GLY A 54 19.44 -19.36 -21.53
CA GLY A 54 19.76 -18.92 -22.90
C GLY A 54 18.70 -18.01 -23.54
N THR A 55 17.73 -17.52 -22.75
CA THR A 55 16.69 -16.59 -23.23
C THR A 55 17.26 -15.20 -23.51
N GLU A 56 18.29 -14.81 -22.76
CA GLU A 56 19.04 -13.57 -22.98
C GLU A 56 20.54 -13.85 -23.08
N ILE A 57 21.25 -13.01 -23.83
CA ILE A 57 22.70 -13.11 -23.97
C ILE A 57 23.35 -12.38 -22.78
N PRO A 58 24.18 -13.06 -21.96
CA PRO A 58 24.86 -12.40 -20.85
C PRO A 58 25.93 -11.42 -21.36
N PRO A 59 26.23 -10.33 -20.63
CA PRO A 59 27.27 -9.36 -21.01
C PRO A 59 28.67 -9.97 -21.02
N SER A 60 28.88 -11.07 -20.30
CA SER A 60 30.09 -11.89 -20.32
C SER A 60 29.72 -13.33 -20.01
N LYS A 61 30.44 -14.30 -20.58
CA LYS A 61 30.27 -15.72 -20.26
C LYS A 61 30.70 -16.08 -18.82
N ARG A 62 31.48 -15.20 -18.19
CA ARG A 62 31.93 -15.30 -16.79
C ARG A 62 31.54 -14.04 -16.04
N MET A 63 30.83 -14.17 -14.93
CA MET A 63 30.38 -13.04 -14.12
C MET A 63 30.55 -13.31 -12.64
N THR A 64 30.79 -12.27 -11.83
CA THR A 64 30.81 -12.38 -10.38
C THR A 64 30.11 -11.20 -9.72
N THR A 65 29.38 -11.46 -8.64
CA THR A 65 28.63 -10.44 -7.89
C THR A 65 28.67 -10.73 -6.39
N CYS A 66 28.34 -9.69 -5.62
CA CYS A 66 27.92 -9.81 -4.22
C CYS A 66 26.47 -9.33 -4.12
N GLN A 67 25.53 -10.25 -4.26
CA GLN A 67 24.11 -9.94 -4.37
C GLN A 67 23.46 -9.82 -2.99
N LYS A 68 22.84 -8.67 -2.71
CA LYS A 68 21.94 -8.51 -1.56
C LYS A 68 20.69 -9.39 -1.74
N CYS A 69 20.36 -10.17 -0.73
CA CYS A 69 19.26 -11.14 -0.76
C CYS A 69 18.34 -10.95 0.46
N VAL A 70 17.02 -11.03 0.25
CA VAL A 70 16.03 -11.08 1.34
C VAL A 70 15.29 -12.41 1.34
N ARG A 71 15.24 -13.08 2.50
CA ARG A 71 14.47 -14.31 2.71
C ARG A 71 13.37 -14.10 3.73
N THR A 72 12.12 -14.24 3.29
CA THR A 72 10.94 -14.09 4.16
C THR A 72 10.65 -15.33 5.00
N GLY A 73 11.09 -16.51 4.57
CA GLY A 73 10.92 -17.76 5.32
C GLY A 73 11.71 -17.80 6.63
N ASP A 74 12.82 -17.05 6.71
CA ASP A 74 13.72 -17.06 7.84
C ASP A 74 13.36 -16.03 8.93
N ILE A 75 12.32 -15.22 8.71
CA ILE A 75 11.95 -14.10 9.57
C ILE A 75 11.77 -14.54 11.04
N GLU A 76 11.15 -15.70 11.30
CA GLU A 76 10.94 -16.21 12.66
C GLU A 76 12.20 -16.79 13.32
N ASN A 77 13.20 -17.17 12.53
CA ASN A 77 14.47 -17.70 13.04
C ASN A 77 15.46 -16.59 13.44
N VAL A 78 15.21 -15.35 13.02
CA VAL A 78 16.06 -14.20 13.31
C VAL A 78 16.00 -13.84 14.79
N GLY A 79 17.19 -13.70 15.39
CA GLY A 79 17.36 -13.43 16.82
C GLY A 79 17.24 -14.66 17.72
N VAL A 80 16.71 -15.78 17.21
CA VAL A 80 16.64 -17.08 17.90
C VAL A 80 17.85 -17.93 17.58
N THR A 81 18.17 -18.08 16.29
CA THR A 81 19.29 -18.91 15.83
C THR A 81 20.55 -18.08 15.59
N ALA A 82 21.71 -18.73 15.58
CA ALA A 82 23.00 -18.06 15.42
C ALA A 82 23.30 -17.61 13.97
N ARG A 83 22.56 -18.11 12.97
CA ARG A 83 22.94 -18.08 11.55
C ARG A 83 21.91 -17.51 10.57
N HIS A 84 20.68 -17.21 11.02
CA HIS A 84 19.63 -16.68 10.14
C HIS A 84 19.56 -15.16 10.23
N ALA A 85 19.44 -14.53 9.06
CA ALA A 85 19.21 -13.11 8.85
C ALA A 85 18.08 -12.95 7.83
N THR A 86 17.34 -11.84 7.90
CA THR A 86 16.36 -11.53 6.85
C THR A 86 17.03 -10.98 5.60
N LEU A 87 18.08 -10.18 5.78
CA LEU A 87 18.97 -9.69 4.72
C LEU A 87 20.36 -10.28 4.91
N PHE A 88 20.88 -10.89 3.85
CA PHE A 88 22.25 -11.36 3.79
C PHE A 88 22.82 -11.12 2.40
N GLU A 89 24.14 -11.19 2.29
CA GLU A 89 24.84 -10.97 1.03
C GLU A 89 25.38 -12.31 0.51
N MET A 90 25.10 -12.60 -0.76
CA MET A 90 25.52 -13.84 -1.41
C MET A 90 26.59 -13.51 -2.45
N LEU A 91 27.81 -13.98 -2.19
CA LEU A 91 28.90 -13.95 -3.14
C LEU A 91 28.71 -15.07 -4.16
N GLY A 92 28.79 -14.74 -5.45
CA GLY A 92 28.58 -15.71 -6.52
C GLY A 92 29.56 -15.54 -7.67
N ASN A 93 29.97 -16.67 -8.25
CA ASN A 93 30.71 -16.73 -9.51
C ASN A 93 29.94 -17.61 -10.49
N PHE A 94 29.66 -17.06 -11.66
CA PHE A 94 28.73 -17.64 -12.62
C PHE A 94 29.44 -17.96 -13.94
N SER A 95 29.09 -19.11 -14.52
CA SER A 95 29.52 -19.57 -15.84
C SER A 95 28.30 -19.81 -16.72
N PHE A 96 28.31 -19.22 -17.92
CA PHE A 96 27.28 -19.43 -18.93
C PHE A 96 27.89 -20.19 -20.12
N GLY A 97 27.89 -21.52 -20.04
CA GLY A 97 28.43 -22.39 -21.09
C GLY A 97 29.94 -22.26 -21.34
N ASP A 98 30.74 -21.96 -20.31
CA ASP A 98 32.19 -21.76 -20.44
C ASP A 98 33.03 -22.77 -19.63
N TYR A 99 33.06 -22.64 -18.29
CA TYR A 99 33.69 -23.61 -17.38
C TYR A 99 32.64 -24.37 -16.56
N PHE A 100 33.00 -25.51 -15.96
CA PHE A 100 32.08 -26.36 -15.20
C PHE A 100 32.69 -26.84 -13.87
N LYS A 101 32.52 -28.13 -13.51
CA LYS A 101 32.87 -28.70 -12.20
C LYS A 101 34.35 -28.60 -11.87
N GLU A 102 35.23 -28.95 -12.80
CA GLU A 102 36.68 -29.00 -12.54
C GLU A 102 37.21 -27.63 -12.11
N GLU A 103 36.93 -26.58 -12.89
CA GLU A 103 37.42 -25.24 -12.60
C GLU A 103 36.74 -24.64 -11.36
N THR A 104 35.41 -24.78 -11.22
CA THR A 104 34.70 -24.16 -10.10
C THR A 104 35.16 -24.72 -8.75
N LEU A 105 35.38 -26.03 -8.66
CA LEU A 105 35.82 -26.68 -7.41
C LEU A 105 37.29 -26.36 -7.11
N LYS A 106 38.16 -26.36 -8.12
CA LYS A 106 39.58 -25.96 -7.95
C LYS A 106 39.71 -24.51 -7.51
N TRP A 107 38.98 -23.58 -8.13
CA TRP A 107 39.01 -22.18 -7.73
C TRP A 107 38.36 -21.95 -6.37
N GLY A 108 37.29 -22.70 -6.04
CA GLY A 108 36.71 -22.69 -4.70
C GLY A 108 37.74 -23.09 -3.63
N TRP A 109 38.45 -24.19 -3.87
CA TRP A 109 39.51 -24.66 -2.98
C TRP A 109 40.69 -23.69 -2.87
N GLU A 110 41.17 -23.15 -4.00
CA GLU A 110 42.22 -22.12 -4.05
C GLU A 110 41.82 -20.91 -3.22
N PHE A 111 40.60 -20.40 -3.39
CA PHE A 111 40.12 -19.26 -2.62
C PHE A 111 40.07 -19.55 -1.12
N VAL A 112 39.52 -20.69 -0.71
CA VAL A 112 39.40 -21.09 0.70
C VAL A 112 40.78 -21.27 1.36
N THR A 113 41.71 -21.94 0.69
CA THR A 113 42.96 -22.37 1.33
C THR A 113 44.12 -21.38 1.14
N GLU A 114 44.18 -20.68 0.01
CA GLU A 114 45.28 -19.75 -0.32
C GLU A 114 44.89 -18.29 -0.05
N HIS A 115 43.65 -17.90 -0.36
CA HIS A 115 43.21 -16.51 -0.17
C HIS A 115 42.61 -16.28 1.22
N LEU A 116 41.75 -17.16 1.71
CA LEU A 116 41.21 -17.07 3.07
C LEU A 116 42.14 -17.70 4.12
N ASN A 117 43.11 -18.52 3.71
CA ASN A 117 44.05 -19.18 4.63
C ASN A 117 43.32 -20.01 5.71
N ILE A 118 42.22 -20.66 5.31
CA ILE A 118 41.51 -21.63 6.15
C ILE A 118 42.34 -22.93 6.16
N PRO A 119 42.64 -23.48 7.35
CA PRO A 119 43.37 -24.74 7.45
C PRO A 119 42.62 -25.87 6.72
N GLN A 120 43.31 -26.59 5.83
CA GLN A 120 42.71 -27.65 5.03
C GLN A 120 42.11 -28.77 5.89
N ASP A 121 42.64 -29.00 7.09
CA ASP A 121 42.14 -29.99 8.03
C ASP A 121 40.79 -29.64 8.67
N LYS A 122 40.36 -28.39 8.52
CA LYS A 122 39.07 -27.87 8.97
C LYS A 122 38.01 -27.83 7.88
N VAL A 123 38.37 -28.15 6.64
CA VAL A 123 37.43 -28.10 5.51
C VAL A 123 36.90 -29.50 5.20
N TRP A 124 35.59 -29.58 5.07
CA TRP A 124 34.86 -30.77 4.62
C TRP A 124 34.05 -30.40 3.38
N VAL A 125 33.74 -31.40 2.55
CA VAL A 125 32.91 -31.18 1.36
C VAL A 125 31.80 -32.21 1.29
N SER A 126 30.65 -31.80 0.76
CA SER A 126 29.56 -32.71 0.40
C SER A 126 29.33 -32.71 -1.11
N VAL A 127 28.83 -33.83 -1.64
CA VAL A 127 28.45 -33.99 -3.04
C VAL A 127 27.13 -34.75 -3.14
N TYR A 128 26.35 -34.46 -4.18
CA TYR A 128 25.15 -35.24 -4.49
C TYR A 128 25.49 -36.73 -4.63
N PHE A 129 24.67 -37.61 -4.04
CA PHE A 129 25.02 -39.02 -3.92
C PHE A 129 25.27 -39.73 -5.26
N GLU A 130 24.70 -39.24 -6.36
CA GLU A 130 24.90 -39.76 -7.73
C GLU A 130 25.97 -39.02 -8.54
N ASP A 131 26.62 -37.99 -7.98
CA ASP A 131 27.62 -37.17 -8.68
C ASP A 131 29.05 -37.68 -8.45
N ASP A 132 29.40 -38.75 -9.16
CA ASP A 132 30.75 -39.34 -9.11
C ASP A 132 31.83 -38.40 -9.65
N GLU A 133 31.49 -37.55 -10.62
CA GLU A 133 32.43 -36.60 -11.23
C GLU A 133 32.94 -35.58 -10.20
N ALA A 134 32.03 -34.95 -9.44
CA ALA A 134 32.41 -34.02 -8.39
C ALA A 134 33.22 -34.71 -7.27
N PHE A 135 32.84 -35.94 -6.91
CA PHE A 135 33.57 -36.74 -5.92
C PHE A 135 35.02 -37.00 -6.34
N GLU A 136 35.22 -37.40 -7.60
CA GLU A 136 36.56 -37.70 -8.12
C GLU A 136 37.44 -36.46 -8.23
N ILE A 137 36.89 -35.30 -8.59
CA ILE A 137 37.62 -34.03 -8.61
C ILE A 137 38.13 -33.69 -7.20
N TRP A 138 37.27 -33.80 -6.18
CA TRP A 138 37.67 -33.55 -4.79
C TRP A 138 38.73 -34.53 -4.29
N GLU A 139 38.57 -35.84 -4.53
CA GLU A 139 39.47 -36.89 -4.03
C GLU A 139 40.82 -36.90 -4.77
N LYS A 140 40.80 -36.91 -6.12
CA LYS A 140 41.98 -37.20 -6.93
C LYS A 140 42.73 -35.96 -7.38
N GLU A 141 42.01 -34.89 -7.72
CA GLU A 141 42.63 -33.69 -8.31
C GLU A 141 42.95 -32.63 -7.25
N ILE A 142 42.03 -32.40 -6.33
CA ILE A 142 42.22 -31.47 -5.21
C ILE A 142 42.97 -32.16 -4.05
N GLY A 143 42.71 -33.44 -3.82
CA GLY A 143 43.41 -34.24 -2.82
C GLY A 143 42.77 -34.23 -1.42
N ILE A 144 41.46 -33.98 -1.32
CA ILE A 144 40.75 -34.10 -0.04
C ILE A 144 40.66 -35.58 0.37
N PRO A 145 40.98 -35.94 1.63
CA PRO A 145 40.82 -37.30 2.11
C PRO A 145 39.38 -37.81 1.97
N LYS A 146 39.22 -39.04 1.53
CA LYS A 146 37.91 -39.67 1.23
C LYS A 146 36.92 -39.55 2.39
N GLU A 147 37.39 -39.68 3.63
CA GLU A 147 36.59 -39.58 4.84
C GLU A 147 35.97 -38.18 5.07
N ARG A 148 36.48 -37.14 4.41
CA ARG A 148 35.96 -35.77 4.47
C ARG A 148 35.10 -35.35 3.28
N ILE A 149 34.81 -36.30 2.39
CA ILE A 149 33.91 -36.12 1.25
C ILE A 149 32.62 -36.89 1.53
N VAL A 150 31.55 -36.19 1.88
CA VAL A 150 30.27 -36.79 2.27
C VAL A 150 29.30 -36.82 1.10
N ARG A 151 28.65 -37.95 0.86
CA ARG A 151 27.57 -38.06 -0.14
C ARG A 151 26.23 -37.80 0.53
N LEU A 152 25.50 -36.79 0.07
CA LEU A 152 24.18 -36.42 0.61
C LEU A 152 23.08 -36.52 -0.45
N GLY A 153 21.84 -36.54 0.04
CA GLY A 153 20.64 -36.72 -0.76
C GLY A 153 20.24 -35.46 -1.53
N LYS A 154 19.06 -35.53 -2.16
CA LYS A 154 18.49 -34.42 -2.92
C LYS A 154 18.18 -33.19 -2.04
N GLU A 155 17.84 -33.39 -0.78
CA GLU A 155 17.51 -32.30 0.15
C GLU A 155 18.70 -31.38 0.44
N ASP A 156 19.92 -31.93 0.45
CA ASP A 156 21.15 -31.17 0.75
C ASP A 156 21.92 -30.78 -0.52
N ASN A 157 22.09 -31.73 -1.46
CA ASN A 157 23.01 -31.56 -2.60
C ASN A 157 22.33 -31.54 -3.97
N PHE A 158 21.08 -31.09 -4.05
CA PHE A 158 20.44 -30.80 -5.32
C PHE A 158 19.67 -29.48 -5.25
N TRP A 159 20.02 -28.54 -6.12
CA TRP A 159 19.46 -27.21 -6.08
C TRP A 159 18.40 -27.01 -7.17
N GLU A 160 17.19 -26.65 -6.75
CA GLU A 160 16.08 -26.27 -7.61
C GLU A 160 15.19 -25.21 -6.95
N ILE A 161 14.75 -24.19 -7.69
CA ILE A 161 13.79 -23.19 -7.21
C ILE A 161 12.62 -23.05 -8.20
N GLY A 162 11.51 -23.73 -7.91
CA GLY A 162 10.36 -23.75 -8.81
C GLY A 162 10.72 -24.36 -10.17
N THR A 163 10.26 -23.73 -11.26
CA THR A 163 10.63 -24.08 -12.64
C THR A 163 11.88 -23.31 -13.07
N GLY A 164 12.69 -23.88 -13.96
CA GLY A 164 13.92 -23.25 -14.46
C GLY A 164 15.19 -24.07 -14.27
N ALA A 165 16.33 -23.40 -14.48
CA ALA A 165 17.65 -24.00 -14.38
C ALA A 165 17.92 -24.58 -12.98
N CYS A 166 18.39 -25.83 -12.93
CA CYS A 166 18.63 -26.60 -11.70
C CYS A 166 19.71 -27.67 -11.92
N GLY A 167 20.16 -28.30 -10.84
CA GLY A 167 21.15 -29.38 -10.93
C GLY A 167 21.68 -29.88 -9.59
N PRO A 168 22.49 -30.96 -9.61
CA PRO A 168 23.22 -31.40 -8.43
C PRO A 168 24.21 -30.32 -7.99
N CYS A 169 24.62 -30.35 -6.73
CA CYS A 169 25.60 -29.42 -6.21
C CYS A 169 26.61 -30.09 -5.27
N SER A 170 27.66 -29.33 -4.96
CA SER A 170 28.67 -29.69 -3.97
C SER A 170 28.88 -28.52 -3.03
N GLU A 171 28.92 -28.77 -1.73
CA GLU A 171 29.00 -27.72 -0.71
C GLU A 171 30.27 -27.84 0.12
N ILE A 172 30.85 -26.69 0.46
CA ILE A 172 32.03 -26.57 1.30
C ILE A 172 31.58 -26.22 2.73
N HIS A 173 32.10 -27.00 3.67
CA HIS A 173 31.76 -26.94 5.08
C HIS A 173 32.99 -26.64 5.93
N PHE A 174 32.80 -25.89 7.01
CA PHE A 174 33.82 -25.64 8.02
C PHE A 174 33.53 -26.42 9.30
N ASP A 175 34.51 -27.21 9.77
CA ASP A 175 34.45 -27.93 11.06
C ASP A 175 34.84 -26.99 12.22
N ARG A 176 33.82 -26.46 12.90
CA ARG A 176 33.96 -25.59 14.06
C ARG A 176 34.59 -26.30 15.27
N GLY A 177 34.57 -27.64 15.29
CA GLY A 177 35.11 -28.46 16.36
C GLY A 177 34.05 -29.27 17.12
N GLU A 178 34.52 -30.24 17.89
CA GLU A 178 33.65 -31.19 18.63
C GLU A 178 32.73 -30.51 19.64
N GLU A 179 33.09 -29.34 20.17
CA GLU A 179 32.25 -28.58 21.13
C GLU A 179 30.92 -28.10 20.54
N TYR A 180 30.83 -28.01 19.20
CA TYR A 180 29.60 -27.68 18.46
C TYR A 180 28.91 -28.94 17.89
N GLY A 181 29.45 -30.13 18.16
CA GLY A 181 28.94 -31.42 17.70
C GLY A 181 27.78 -31.94 18.54
N CYS A 182 27.03 -32.89 17.97
CA CYS A 182 26.03 -33.65 18.71
C CYS A 182 26.62 -34.96 19.25
N ASP A 183 25.84 -35.68 20.07
CA ASP A 183 26.22 -36.99 20.63
C ASP A 183 26.29 -38.12 19.58
N ASN A 184 26.07 -37.82 18.29
CA ASN A 184 26.18 -38.79 17.22
C ASN A 184 27.66 -39.12 16.94
N PRO A 185 28.11 -40.37 17.10
CA PRO A 185 29.49 -40.77 16.81
C PRO A 185 29.89 -40.58 15.33
N ASP A 186 28.91 -40.51 14.41
CA ASP A 186 29.11 -40.25 12.98
C ASP A 186 28.82 -38.78 12.58
N CYS A 187 28.97 -37.83 13.51
CA CYS A 187 28.77 -36.40 13.27
C CYS A 187 29.68 -35.90 12.11
N LYS A 188 29.05 -35.58 10.97
CA LYS A 188 29.66 -35.11 9.71
C LYS A 188 28.67 -34.16 8.98
N PRO A 189 29.06 -33.49 7.87
CA PRO A 189 28.13 -32.72 7.04
C PRO A 189 26.83 -33.47 6.73
N GLY A 190 25.69 -32.77 6.73
CA GLY A 190 24.34 -33.35 6.68
C GLY A 190 23.71 -33.66 8.04
N CYS A 191 24.34 -33.23 9.14
CA CYS A 191 23.77 -33.30 10.49
C CYS A 191 23.20 -31.94 10.92
N ASP A 192 22.08 -31.94 11.64
CA ASP A 192 21.41 -30.70 12.12
C ASP A 192 22.18 -29.93 13.23
N CYS A 193 23.33 -30.44 13.68
CA CYS A 193 24.17 -29.77 14.69
C CYS A 193 24.97 -28.59 14.11
N ASP A 194 25.55 -27.77 14.98
CA ASP A 194 26.26 -26.56 14.58
C ASP A 194 27.74 -26.77 14.24
N ARG A 195 28.26 -28.01 14.25
CA ARG A 195 29.68 -28.32 14.02
C ARG A 195 30.13 -28.04 12.59
N TYR A 196 29.38 -28.53 11.60
CA TYR A 196 29.74 -28.42 10.19
C TYR A 196 28.92 -27.31 9.55
N LEU A 197 29.50 -26.12 9.47
CA LEU A 197 28.84 -24.95 8.92
C LEU A 197 29.05 -24.89 7.41
N GLU A 198 27.97 -25.09 6.64
CA GLU A 198 27.94 -24.79 5.21
C GLU A 198 28.12 -23.28 4.99
N PHE A 199 29.09 -22.92 4.15
CA PHE A 199 29.34 -21.53 3.80
C PHE A 199 29.46 -21.26 2.30
N TRP A 200 29.64 -22.28 1.45
CA TRP A 200 29.72 -22.10 0.00
C TRP A 200 29.15 -23.30 -0.75
N ASN A 201 28.12 -23.06 -1.56
CA ASN A 201 27.51 -24.04 -2.45
C ASN A 201 27.93 -23.83 -3.92
N HIS A 202 28.33 -24.90 -4.59
CA HIS A 202 28.65 -24.96 -6.02
C HIS A 202 27.58 -25.78 -6.76
N VAL A 203 26.65 -25.10 -7.43
CA VAL A 203 25.54 -25.69 -8.17
C VAL A 203 25.94 -25.93 -9.62
N PHE A 204 25.75 -27.18 -10.07
CA PHE A 204 26.08 -27.64 -11.42
C PHE A 204 24.83 -27.62 -12.29
N SER A 205 24.37 -26.42 -12.63
CA SER A 205 23.13 -26.21 -13.39
C SER A 205 23.24 -26.82 -14.79
N GLN A 206 22.57 -27.97 -14.97
CA GLN A 206 22.60 -28.77 -16.21
C GLN A 206 21.21 -29.27 -16.64
N PHE A 207 20.18 -28.99 -15.84
CA PHE A 207 18.80 -29.33 -16.12
C PHE A 207 17.90 -28.09 -16.06
N ASN A 208 16.76 -28.16 -16.72
CA ASN A 208 15.67 -27.20 -16.71
C ASN A 208 14.40 -27.92 -16.27
N LYS A 209 13.85 -27.55 -15.11
CA LYS A 209 12.63 -28.14 -14.58
C LYS A 209 11.41 -27.47 -15.19
N ASP A 210 10.57 -28.26 -15.84
CA ASP A 210 9.30 -27.80 -16.41
C ASP A 210 8.14 -27.81 -15.38
N GLU A 211 6.97 -27.31 -15.80
CA GLU A 211 5.77 -27.24 -14.95
C GLU A 211 5.23 -28.62 -14.53
N GLU A 212 5.54 -29.66 -15.30
CA GLU A 212 5.17 -31.05 -15.03
C GLU A 212 6.15 -31.71 -14.04
N GLY A 213 7.27 -31.04 -13.75
CA GLY A 213 8.31 -31.49 -12.82
C GLY A 213 9.39 -32.35 -13.48
N ASN A 214 9.46 -32.42 -14.81
CA ASN A 214 10.51 -33.16 -15.52
C ASN A 214 11.80 -32.33 -15.60
N TYR A 215 12.95 -33.01 -15.52
CA TYR A 215 14.28 -32.40 -15.62
C TYR A 215 14.84 -32.55 -17.04
N ASN A 216 14.65 -31.53 -17.86
CA ASN A 216 15.13 -31.52 -19.25
C ASN A 216 16.59 -31.02 -19.31
N PRO A 217 17.52 -31.65 -20.05
CA PRO A 217 18.88 -31.13 -20.17
C PRO A 217 18.93 -29.70 -20.73
N LEU A 218 19.76 -28.83 -20.13
CA LEU A 218 20.05 -27.51 -20.68
C LEU A 218 20.94 -27.62 -21.92
N GLU A 219 20.78 -26.69 -22.87
CA GLU A 219 21.63 -26.61 -24.06
C GLU A 219 23.12 -26.42 -23.69
N ASN A 220 23.36 -25.59 -22.67
CA ASN A 220 24.69 -25.36 -22.11
C ASN A 220 24.69 -25.70 -20.62
N LYS A 221 25.75 -26.38 -20.17
CA LYS A 221 26.03 -26.57 -18.73
C LYS A 221 26.58 -25.28 -18.15
N ASN A 222 26.11 -24.94 -16.96
CA ASN A 222 26.40 -23.67 -16.31
C ASN A 222 26.88 -23.87 -14.87
N ILE A 223 27.52 -22.85 -14.31
CA ILE A 223 27.87 -22.80 -12.89
C ILE A 223 27.11 -21.67 -12.23
N ASP A 224 26.47 -22.00 -11.11
CA ASP A 224 25.96 -21.07 -10.12
C ASP A 224 26.65 -21.37 -8.80
N THR A 225 27.15 -20.34 -8.12
CA THR A 225 27.67 -20.52 -6.76
C THR A 225 27.06 -19.50 -5.82
N GLY A 226 26.89 -19.91 -4.57
CA GLY A 226 26.43 -19.06 -3.49
C GLY A 226 27.25 -19.26 -2.24
N MET A 227 28.06 -18.26 -1.89
CA MET A 227 28.76 -18.17 -0.61
C MET A 227 28.11 -17.11 0.26
N GLY A 228 27.65 -17.50 1.45
CA GLY A 228 27.05 -16.57 2.40
C GLY A 228 28.13 -15.70 3.05
N LEU A 229 28.15 -14.39 2.72
CA LEU A 229 29.20 -13.47 3.16
C LEU A 229 29.25 -13.36 4.70
N GLU A 230 28.10 -13.26 5.36
CA GLU A 230 27.99 -13.21 6.82
C GLU A 230 28.51 -14.50 7.48
N ARG A 231 28.27 -15.67 6.87
CA ARG A 231 28.72 -16.95 7.43
C ARG A 231 30.24 -17.11 7.31
N ILE A 232 30.81 -16.78 6.15
CA ILE A 232 32.26 -16.84 6.00
C ILE A 232 32.96 -15.80 6.87
N ALA A 233 32.37 -14.62 7.08
CA ALA A 233 32.88 -13.63 8.04
C ALA A 233 32.84 -14.16 9.49
N CYS A 234 31.79 -14.87 9.87
CA CYS A 234 31.67 -15.54 11.17
C CYS A 234 32.86 -16.50 11.41
N ILE A 235 33.17 -17.34 10.41
CA ILE A 235 34.30 -18.28 10.42
C ILE A 235 35.63 -17.52 10.54
N MET A 236 35.87 -16.57 9.65
CA MET A 236 37.14 -15.84 9.56
C MET A 236 37.45 -14.99 10.79
N GLN A 237 36.42 -14.47 11.48
CA GLN A 237 36.58 -13.68 12.70
C GLN A 237 36.66 -14.55 13.96
N GLY A 238 36.22 -15.82 13.86
CA GLY A 238 36.16 -16.77 14.97
C GLY A 238 35.09 -16.38 15.99
N VAL A 239 33.92 -15.97 15.51
CA VAL A 239 32.76 -15.60 16.34
C VAL A 239 31.65 -16.63 16.19
N ASP A 240 30.74 -16.70 17.17
CA ASP A 240 29.73 -17.77 17.25
C ASP A 240 28.46 -17.53 16.44
N THR A 241 28.19 -16.27 16.13
CA THR A 241 26.97 -15.86 15.44
C THR A 241 27.27 -14.71 14.47
N ILE A 242 26.47 -14.64 13.41
CA ILE A 242 26.52 -13.55 12.42
C ILE A 242 26.33 -12.17 13.07
N PHE A 243 25.67 -12.08 14.23
CA PHE A 243 25.47 -10.82 14.95
C PHE A 243 26.74 -10.27 15.59
N ASP A 244 27.78 -11.10 15.74
CA ASP A 244 29.08 -10.71 16.30
C ASP A 244 30.13 -10.42 15.21
N VAL A 245 29.75 -10.54 13.94
CA VAL A 245 30.56 -10.09 12.80
C VAL A 245 30.72 -8.58 12.85
N ASP A 246 31.95 -8.07 12.69
CA ASP A 246 32.33 -6.66 12.78
C ASP A 246 31.29 -5.63 12.29
N THR A 247 30.81 -5.75 11.05
CA THR A 247 29.85 -4.80 10.46
C THR A 247 28.47 -4.87 11.11
N ILE A 248 27.97 -6.07 11.41
CA ILE A 248 26.68 -6.28 12.07
C ILE A 248 26.77 -5.89 13.54
N LYS A 249 27.91 -6.19 14.18
CA LYS A 249 28.20 -5.83 15.56
C LYS A 249 28.25 -4.33 15.76
N GLN A 250 28.71 -3.56 14.78
CA GLN A 250 28.67 -2.09 14.85
C GLN A 250 27.23 -1.57 14.97
N ILE A 251 26.32 -2.08 14.14
CA ILE A 251 24.89 -1.73 14.21
C ILE A 251 24.30 -2.19 15.55
N LEU A 252 24.64 -3.41 15.99
CA LEU A 252 24.20 -3.96 17.27
C LEU A 252 24.62 -3.08 18.46
N ASN A 253 25.87 -2.62 18.48
CA ASN A 253 26.38 -1.73 19.52
C ASN A 253 25.63 -0.38 19.54
N ALA A 254 25.19 0.11 18.38
CA ALA A 254 24.36 1.29 18.31
C ALA A 254 22.96 1.05 18.89
N VAL A 255 22.37 -0.13 18.63
CA VAL A 255 21.12 -0.56 19.29
C VAL A 255 21.28 -0.59 20.80
N GLU A 256 22.32 -1.25 21.34
CA GLU A 256 22.60 -1.28 22.79
C GLU A 256 22.68 0.12 23.40
N LYS A 257 23.40 1.03 22.73
CA LYS A 257 23.56 2.41 23.18
C LYS A 257 22.24 3.18 23.19
N MET A 258 21.40 2.99 22.16
CA MET A 258 20.12 3.69 22.06
C MET A 258 19.08 3.16 23.06
N THR A 259 19.05 1.84 23.28
CA THR A 259 18.09 1.22 24.20
C THR A 259 18.59 1.14 25.65
N ASN A 260 19.83 1.59 25.91
CA ASN A 260 20.48 1.47 27.21
C ASN A 260 20.43 0.02 27.76
N SER A 261 20.62 -0.94 26.87
CA SER A 261 20.60 -2.38 27.15
C SER A 261 22.01 -2.98 27.02
N THR A 262 22.19 -4.24 27.45
CA THR A 262 23.49 -4.93 27.36
C THR A 262 23.32 -6.31 26.75
N TYR A 263 23.98 -6.53 25.61
CA TYR A 263 24.01 -7.77 24.86
C TYR A 263 24.93 -8.80 25.53
N GLY A 264 24.51 -10.06 25.53
CA GLY A 264 25.20 -11.20 26.14
C GLY A 264 24.88 -11.40 27.63
N LYS A 265 23.95 -10.62 28.20
CA LYS A 265 23.57 -10.72 29.62
C LYS A 265 22.30 -11.54 29.83
N GLU A 266 21.27 -11.31 29.01
CA GLU A 266 19.97 -11.98 29.13
C GLU A 266 19.45 -12.33 27.73
N TYR A 267 19.08 -13.60 27.53
CA TYR A 267 18.64 -14.12 26.23
C TYR A 267 17.48 -13.34 25.62
N LYS A 268 16.49 -12.91 26.43
CA LYS A 268 15.35 -12.12 25.94
C LYS A 268 15.79 -10.77 25.36
N THR A 269 16.65 -10.07 26.08
CA THR A 269 17.25 -8.80 25.64
C THR A 269 18.08 -9.01 24.38
N ASP A 270 18.89 -10.07 24.33
CA ASP A 270 19.73 -10.40 23.18
C ASP A 270 18.89 -10.67 21.93
N LYS A 271 17.80 -11.44 22.06
CA LYS A 271 16.85 -11.71 20.98
C LYS A 271 16.30 -10.40 20.41
N SER A 272 15.82 -9.48 21.25
CA SER A 272 15.28 -8.19 20.81
C SER A 272 16.34 -7.33 20.12
N ILE A 273 17.55 -7.25 20.68
CA ILE A 273 18.67 -6.50 20.07
C ILE A 273 19.01 -7.06 18.68
N ARG A 274 19.09 -8.39 18.55
CA ARG A 274 19.38 -9.08 17.27
C ARG A 274 18.30 -8.80 16.22
N ILE A 275 17.02 -8.89 16.60
CA ILE A 275 15.90 -8.61 15.69
C ILE A 275 15.96 -7.15 15.19
N ILE A 276 16.18 -6.17 16.07
CA ILE A 276 16.30 -4.76 15.67
C ILE A 276 17.47 -4.59 14.70
N THR A 277 18.63 -5.17 15.03
CA THR A 277 19.87 -5.07 14.24
C THR A 277 19.71 -5.64 12.83
N ASP A 278 19.12 -6.82 12.69
CA ASP A 278 18.89 -7.44 11.38
C ASP A 278 17.83 -6.67 10.58
N HIS A 279 16.67 -6.41 11.18
CA HIS A 279 15.55 -5.85 10.44
C HIS A 279 15.81 -4.40 10.00
N ILE A 280 16.58 -3.59 10.74
CA ILE A 280 16.93 -2.25 10.26
C ILE A 280 17.82 -2.28 9.02
N ARG A 281 18.73 -3.26 8.90
CA ARG A 281 19.49 -3.48 7.65
C ARG A 281 18.51 -3.76 6.52
N SER A 282 17.67 -4.78 6.68
CA SER A 282 16.71 -5.21 5.64
C SER A 282 15.76 -4.11 5.21
N VAL A 283 15.19 -3.37 6.15
CA VAL A 283 14.28 -2.25 5.86
C VAL A 283 15.01 -1.14 5.13
N SER A 284 16.25 -0.79 5.52
CA SER A 284 17.03 0.25 4.86
C SER A 284 17.30 -0.10 3.39
N PHE A 285 17.73 -1.33 3.10
CA PHE A 285 17.97 -1.80 1.74
C PHE A 285 16.69 -1.90 0.91
N LEU A 286 15.58 -2.38 1.48
CA LEU A 286 14.29 -2.43 0.78
C LEU A 286 13.79 -1.04 0.39
N VAL A 287 13.90 -0.05 1.28
CA VAL A 287 13.51 1.34 0.96
C VAL A 287 14.45 1.94 -0.08
N ALA A 288 15.75 1.68 0.00
CA ALA A 288 16.73 2.14 -0.99
C ALA A 288 16.42 1.61 -2.41
N ASP A 289 15.94 0.37 -2.50
CA ASP A 289 15.49 -0.26 -3.73
C ASP A 289 14.06 0.13 -4.16
N GLY A 290 13.43 1.09 -3.49
CA GLY A 290 12.16 1.68 -3.90
C GLY A 290 10.92 1.00 -3.32
N VAL A 291 11.07 0.07 -2.36
CA VAL A 291 9.92 -0.54 -1.68
C VAL A 291 9.34 0.45 -0.66
N LEU A 292 8.02 0.64 -0.70
CA LEU A 292 7.28 1.48 0.25
C LEU A 292 6.39 0.62 1.17
N PRO A 293 6.17 1.02 2.44
CA PRO A 293 5.24 0.34 3.33
C PRO A 293 3.83 0.24 2.74
N SER A 294 3.27 -0.97 2.65
CA SER A 294 1.92 -1.20 2.14
C SER A 294 1.25 -2.40 2.84
N ASN A 295 -0.03 -2.64 2.55
CA ASN A 295 -0.77 -3.79 3.10
C ASN A 295 -0.53 -5.10 2.32
N GLU A 296 0.15 -5.06 1.16
CA GLU A 296 0.25 -6.23 0.27
C GLU A 296 1.65 -6.33 -0.40
N GLY A 297 2.00 -7.54 -0.84
CA GLY A 297 3.23 -7.79 -1.60
C GLY A 297 4.51 -7.36 -0.87
N ARG A 298 5.41 -6.68 -1.57
CA ARG A 298 6.74 -6.27 -1.06
C ARG A 298 6.62 -5.26 0.08
N GLY A 299 5.66 -4.35 -0.04
CA GLY A 299 5.39 -3.32 0.96
C GLY A 299 4.89 -3.89 2.28
N TYR A 300 4.19 -5.02 2.24
CA TYR A 300 3.82 -5.78 3.44
C TYR A 300 5.04 -6.35 4.16
N VAL A 301 5.98 -6.96 3.42
CA VAL A 301 7.21 -7.51 4.01
C VAL A 301 8.02 -6.41 4.71
N LEU A 302 8.25 -5.28 4.03
CA LEU A 302 8.94 -4.13 4.61
C LEU A 302 8.25 -3.66 5.90
N ARG A 303 6.92 -3.51 5.86
CA ARG A 303 6.13 -3.09 7.00
C ARG A 303 6.23 -4.08 8.16
N ARG A 304 6.16 -5.39 7.90
CA ARG A 304 6.29 -6.44 8.91
C ARG A 304 7.63 -6.34 9.63
N LEU A 305 8.74 -6.25 8.89
CA LEU A 305 10.09 -6.14 9.46
C LEU A 305 10.24 -4.87 10.32
N LEU A 306 9.80 -3.72 9.80
CA LEU A 306 9.87 -2.44 10.51
C LEU A 306 9.07 -2.48 11.82
N ARG A 307 7.81 -2.95 11.77
CA ARG A 307 6.96 -3.03 12.96
C ARG A 307 7.48 -4.02 14.00
N ARG A 308 8.05 -5.15 13.56
CA ARG A 308 8.70 -6.12 14.46
C ARG A 308 9.94 -5.55 15.15
N ALA A 309 10.77 -4.78 14.42
CA ALA A 309 11.88 -4.05 15.01
C ALA A 309 11.40 -2.99 16.03
N ALA A 310 10.39 -2.20 15.66
CA ALA A 310 9.82 -1.16 16.53
C ALA A 310 9.21 -1.74 17.81
N ARG A 311 8.49 -2.88 17.73
CA ARG A 311 7.96 -3.61 18.89
C ARG A 311 9.09 -4.03 19.84
N ASN A 312 10.16 -4.64 19.31
CA ASN A 312 11.30 -5.05 20.12
C ASN A 312 12.00 -3.84 20.76
N GLY A 313 12.04 -2.69 20.08
CA GLY A 313 12.48 -1.42 20.69
C GLY A 313 11.61 -1.01 21.88
N LYS A 314 10.28 -1.11 21.78
CA LYS A 314 9.37 -0.84 22.90
C LYS A 314 9.61 -1.79 24.09
N LEU A 315 9.85 -3.08 23.84
CA LEU A 315 10.19 -4.05 24.90
C LEU A 315 11.48 -3.67 25.65
N LEU A 316 12.41 -3.01 24.95
CA LEU A 316 13.65 -2.48 25.53
C LEU A 316 13.49 -1.04 26.08
N GLY A 317 12.27 -0.49 26.14
CA GLY A 317 11.96 0.79 26.77
C GLY A 317 11.91 2.01 25.84
N MET A 318 12.02 1.82 24.52
CA MET A 318 11.89 2.92 23.56
C MET A 318 10.43 3.40 23.46
N LYS A 319 10.21 4.71 23.51
CA LYS A 319 8.88 5.33 23.41
C LYS A 319 8.67 6.18 22.16
N ALA A 320 9.73 6.82 21.70
CA ALA A 320 9.74 7.63 20.48
C ALA A 320 10.31 6.81 19.32
N PRO A 321 9.97 7.18 18.06
CA PRO A 321 10.60 6.59 16.89
C PRO A 321 12.13 6.70 16.98
N PHE A 322 12.82 5.60 16.72
CA PHE A 322 14.27 5.52 16.85
C PHE A 322 14.97 4.78 15.70
N LEU A 323 14.24 3.95 14.95
CA LEU A 323 14.82 3.11 13.90
C LEU A 323 15.51 3.94 12.81
N TYR A 324 14.95 5.10 12.46
CA TYR A 324 15.54 5.99 11.44
C TYR A 324 16.94 6.51 11.81
N ASN A 325 17.30 6.56 13.11
CA ASN A 325 18.66 6.97 13.53
C ASN A 325 19.68 5.84 13.33
N LEU A 326 19.24 4.57 13.35
CA LEU A 326 20.12 3.42 13.11
C LEU A 326 20.51 3.27 11.63
N VAL A 327 19.79 3.94 10.72
CA VAL A 327 20.10 3.96 9.29
C VAL A 327 21.51 4.50 9.02
N ASP A 328 21.98 5.46 9.83
CA ASP A 328 23.34 6.01 9.70
C ASP A 328 24.43 4.95 9.89
N GLU A 329 24.22 4.01 10.81
CA GLU A 329 25.17 2.91 11.04
C GLU A 329 25.10 1.89 9.91
N VAL A 330 23.91 1.62 9.35
CA VAL A 330 23.77 0.78 8.15
C VAL A 330 24.54 1.40 6.98
N ILE A 331 24.38 2.70 6.75
CA ILE A 331 25.12 3.43 5.70
C ILE A 331 26.62 3.39 5.97
N SER A 332 27.05 3.56 7.23
CA SER A 332 28.48 3.53 7.58
C SER A 332 29.15 2.19 7.25
N VAL A 333 28.47 1.06 7.41
CA VAL A 333 29.07 -0.27 7.20
C VAL A 333 28.89 -0.81 5.78
N SER A 334 27.84 -0.37 5.07
CA SER A 334 27.46 -0.91 3.77
C SER A 334 27.52 0.11 2.62
N GLY A 335 27.57 1.42 2.88
CA GLY A 335 27.42 2.47 1.87
C GLY A 335 28.51 2.53 0.80
N GLU A 336 29.72 2.02 1.08
CA GLU A 336 30.78 1.92 0.07
C GLU A 336 30.44 0.90 -1.03
N ALA A 337 29.89 -0.26 -0.64
CA ALA A 337 29.49 -1.32 -1.57
C ALA A 337 28.13 -1.03 -2.22
N TYR A 338 27.29 -0.22 -1.56
CA TYR A 338 25.92 0.10 -1.95
C TYR A 338 25.68 1.63 -1.89
N PRO A 339 26.18 2.39 -2.89
CA PRO A 339 26.08 3.85 -2.91
C PRO A 339 24.64 4.37 -2.84
N GLU A 340 23.66 3.58 -3.29
CA GLU A 340 22.24 3.94 -3.25
C GLU A 340 21.73 4.19 -1.82
N LEU A 341 22.35 3.58 -0.80
CA LEU A 341 22.04 3.85 0.60
C LEU A 341 22.46 5.27 1.02
N VAL A 342 23.59 5.76 0.48
CA VAL A 342 24.12 7.11 0.73
C VAL A 342 23.27 8.13 -0.03
N GLU A 343 23.04 7.89 -1.32
CA GLU A 343 22.27 8.79 -2.19
C GLU A 343 20.84 9.01 -1.69
N LYS A 344 20.21 7.96 -1.13
CA LYS A 344 18.81 8.00 -0.66
C LYS A 344 18.68 8.09 0.85
N ALA A 345 19.74 8.46 1.59
CA ALA A 345 19.76 8.45 3.05
C ALA A 345 18.56 9.18 3.69
N ASP A 346 18.31 10.42 3.29
CA ASP A 346 17.21 11.23 3.84
C ASP A 346 15.84 10.63 3.54
N TYR A 347 15.68 10.09 2.33
CA TYR A 347 14.45 9.40 1.92
C TYR A 347 14.21 8.13 2.75
N ILE A 348 15.24 7.30 2.93
CA ILE A 348 15.17 6.07 3.75
C ILE A 348 14.75 6.41 5.18
N LYS A 349 15.42 7.39 5.80
CA LYS A 349 15.10 7.85 7.15
C LYS A 349 13.67 8.37 7.26
N LYS A 350 13.20 9.17 6.29
CA LYS A 350 11.85 9.74 6.27
C LYS A 350 10.79 8.64 6.20
N VAL A 351 10.93 7.66 5.29
CA VAL A 351 9.98 6.56 5.13
C VAL A 351 9.90 5.71 6.41
N ILE A 352 11.06 5.33 6.98
CA ILE A 352 11.11 4.52 8.20
C ILE A 352 10.46 5.26 9.37
N ARG A 353 10.79 6.53 9.55
CA ARG A 353 10.25 7.36 10.62
C ARG A 353 8.73 7.47 10.55
N ILE A 354 8.17 7.76 9.37
CA ILE A 354 6.72 7.93 9.22
C ILE A 354 5.95 6.65 9.49
N GLU A 355 6.44 5.50 9.02
CA GLU A 355 5.78 4.22 9.32
C GLU A 355 5.91 3.84 10.80
N GLU A 356 7.06 4.13 11.44
CA GLU A 356 7.26 3.91 12.88
C GLU A 356 6.35 4.82 13.72
N GLU A 357 6.19 6.10 13.35
CA GLU A 357 5.25 7.04 13.98
C GLU A 357 3.80 6.52 13.89
N LYS A 358 3.34 6.15 12.69
CA LYS A 358 2.00 5.57 12.48
C LYS A 358 1.78 4.31 13.29
N PHE A 359 2.79 3.45 13.39
CA PHE A 359 2.69 2.22 14.17
C PHE A 359 2.65 2.50 15.69
N ASN A 360 3.43 3.46 16.17
CA ASN A 360 3.43 3.85 17.57
C ASN A 360 2.07 4.38 18.05
N GLU A 361 1.30 5.03 17.17
CA GLU A 361 -0.07 5.49 17.46
C GLU A 361 -1.06 4.35 17.69
N THR A 362 -0.87 3.19 17.04
CA THR A 362 -1.83 2.07 17.08
C THR A 362 -1.42 0.93 17.99
N ILE A 363 -0.11 0.71 18.20
CA ILE A 363 0.42 -0.46 18.89
C ILE A 363 -0.03 -0.55 20.36
N ASP A 364 -0.09 0.57 21.09
CA ASP A 364 -0.39 0.54 22.53
C ASP A 364 -1.81 0.04 22.78
N LYS A 365 -2.78 0.57 22.01
CA LYS A 365 -4.17 0.12 22.06
C LYS A 365 -4.32 -1.32 21.59
N GLY A 366 -3.60 -1.73 20.55
CA GLY A 366 -3.63 -3.11 20.07
C GLY A 366 -3.07 -4.12 21.07
N ASN A 367 -1.97 -3.77 21.76
CA ASN A 367 -1.39 -4.59 22.82
C ASN A 367 -2.31 -4.73 24.03
N GLU A 368 -2.98 -3.65 24.45
CA GLU A 368 -3.97 -3.70 25.54
C GLU A 368 -5.11 -4.67 25.19
N ILE A 369 -5.64 -4.59 23.96
CA ILE A 369 -6.73 -5.47 23.52
C ILE A 369 -6.26 -6.92 23.41
N LEU A 370 -5.10 -7.17 22.80
CA LEU A 370 -4.56 -8.53 22.68
C LEU A 370 -4.27 -9.13 24.05
N SER A 371 -3.75 -8.35 24.99
CA SER A 371 -3.54 -8.79 26.38
C SER A 371 -4.86 -9.22 27.03
N SER A 372 -5.94 -8.46 26.83
CA SER A 372 -7.26 -8.84 27.34
C SER A 372 -7.76 -10.16 26.74
N TYR A 373 -7.50 -10.42 25.45
CA TYR A 373 -7.83 -11.69 24.83
C TYR A 373 -7.01 -12.85 25.36
N ILE A 374 -5.71 -12.65 25.60
CA ILE A 374 -4.83 -13.67 26.20
C ILE A 374 -5.31 -14.03 27.61
N GLU A 375 -5.69 -13.03 28.41
CA GLU A 375 -6.26 -13.26 29.74
C GLU A 375 -7.57 -14.04 29.68
N GLU A 376 -8.46 -13.71 28.73
CA GLU A 376 -9.70 -14.46 28.51
C GLU A 376 -9.45 -15.91 28.08
N LEU A 377 -8.52 -16.15 27.15
CA LEU A 377 -8.15 -17.50 26.70
C LEU A 377 -7.60 -18.32 27.85
N LYS A 378 -6.68 -17.76 28.64
CA LYS A 378 -6.13 -18.41 29.85
C LYS A 378 -7.23 -18.69 30.88
N ALA A 379 -8.17 -17.76 31.09
CA ALA A 379 -9.28 -17.95 32.01
C ALA A 379 -10.27 -19.04 31.56
N LYS A 380 -10.47 -19.19 30.24
CA LYS A 380 -11.32 -20.23 29.62
C LYS A 380 -10.58 -21.55 29.37
N ASN A 381 -9.27 -21.60 29.61
CA ASN A 381 -8.37 -22.71 29.28
C ASN A 381 -8.40 -23.09 27.79
N GLU A 382 -8.55 -22.07 26.93
CA GLU A 382 -8.48 -22.16 25.48
C GLU A 382 -7.07 -21.77 25.02
N LYS A 383 -6.59 -22.40 23.93
CA LYS A 383 -5.24 -22.13 23.39
C LYS A 383 -5.23 -21.29 22.12
N THR A 384 -6.39 -21.08 21.49
CA THR A 384 -6.47 -20.53 20.13
C THR A 384 -7.30 -19.26 20.13
N LEU A 385 -6.70 -18.14 19.71
CA LEU A 385 -7.41 -16.90 19.44
C LEU A 385 -8.25 -17.06 18.17
N SER A 386 -9.55 -16.77 18.26
CA SER A 386 -10.45 -16.89 17.11
C SER A 386 -10.07 -15.97 15.95
N GLY A 387 -10.31 -16.44 14.72
CA GLY A 387 -10.03 -15.68 13.50
C GLY A 387 -10.76 -14.33 13.45
N GLU A 388 -11.98 -14.24 14.00
CA GLU A 388 -12.76 -13.00 14.11
C GLU A 388 -12.08 -11.98 15.04
N ASN A 389 -11.56 -12.40 16.19
CA ASN A 389 -10.86 -11.51 17.12
C ASN A 389 -9.53 -11.02 16.54
N ALA A 390 -8.79 -11.91 15.86
CA ALA A 390 -7.59 -11.54 15.13
C ALA A 390 -7.89 -10.59 13.97
N PHE A 391 -8.98 -10.82 13.24
CA PHE A 391 -9.45 -9.93 12.17
C PHE A 391 -9.85 -8.58 12.72
N ARG A 392 -10.52 -8.52 13.88
CA ARG A 392 -10.86 -7.26 14.55
C ARG A 392 -9.62 -6.47 14.96
N LEU A 393 -8.60 -7.13 15.51
CA LEU A 393 -7.29 -6.51 15.81
C LEU A 393 -6.66 -5.89 14.56
N TYR A 394 -6.67 -6.64 13.46
CA TYR A 394 -6.12 -6.22 12.19
C TYR A 394 -6.91 -5.09 11.51
N ASP A 395 -8.20 -5.27 11.29
CA ASP A 395 -9.05 -4.38 10.49
C ASP A 395 -9.47 -3.13 11.25
N THR A 396 -9.94 -3.30 12.49
CA THR A 396 -10.49 -2.19 13.28
C THR A 396 -9.41 -1.38 13.98
N TYR A 397 -8.37 -2.05 14.47
CA TYR A 397 -7.32 -1.42 15.30
C TYR A 397 -5.97 -1.30 14.59
N GLY A 398 -5.84 -1.80 13.36
CA GLY A 398 -4.61 -1.72 12.56
C GLY A 398 -3.45 -2.56 13.12
N PHE A 399 -3.73 -3.48 14.03
CA PHE A 399 -2.73 -4.28 14.72
C PHE A 399 -2.33 -5.50 13.87
N PRO A 400 -1.05 -5.62 13.46
CA PRO A 400 -0.63 -6.65 12.51
C PRO A 400 -0.92 -8.08 12.98
N VAL A 401 -1.44 -8.91 12.08
CA VAL A 401 -1.68 -10.33 12.36
C VAL A 401 -0.36 -11.07 12.68
N ASP A 402 0.75 -10.71 12.03
CA ASP A 402 2.06 -11.29 12.31
C ASP A 402 2.51 -11.01 13.76
N LEU A 403 2.27 -9.79 14.26
CA LEU A 403 2.59 -9.45 15.65
C LEU A 403 1.66 -10.15 16.63
N THR A 404 0.37 -10.28 16.29
CA THR A 404 -0.58 -11.08 17.07
C THR A 404 -0.06 -12.51 17.21
N LYS A 405 0.37 -13.13 16.12
CA LYS A 405 0.93 -14.48 16.11
C LYS A 405 2.19 -14.58 16.98
N GLU A 406 3.16 -13.69 16.80
CA GLU A 406 4.40 -13.68 17.58
C GLU A 406 4.14 -13.53 19.09
N ILE A 407 3.23 -12.64 19.49
CA ILE A 407 2.88 -12.43 20.91
C ILE A 407 2.16 -13.65 21.50
N LEU A 408 1.28 -14.31 20.73
CA LEU A 408 0.60 -15.52 21.17
C LEU A 408 1.59 -16.67 21.36
N GLU A 409 2.53 -16.85 20.42
CA GLU A 409 3.56 -17.89 20.50
C GLU A 409 4.47 -17.72 21.73
N GLU A 410 4.83 -16.47 22.09
CA GLU A 410 5.58 -16.15 23.32
C GLU A 410 4.85 -16.61 24.60
N GLU A 411 3.51 -16.69 24.55
CA GLU A 411 2.64 -17.13 25.64
C GLU A 411 2.16 -18.59 25.47
N HIS A 412 2.72 -19.33 24.51
CA HIS A 412 2.33 -20.70 24.15
C HIS A 412 0.86 -20.85 23.70
N LEU A 413 0.34 -19.83 23.01
CA LEU A 413 -0.98 -19.77 22.40
C LEU A 413 -0.88 -19.73 20.86
N GLU A 414 -1.99 -19.98 20.19
CA GLU A 414 -2.09 -20.06 18.73
C GLU A 414 -3.17 -19.11 18.20
N ILE A 415 -3.14 -18.85 16.90
CA ILE A 415 -4.15 -18.08 16.16
C ILE A 415 -4.88 -18.99 15.18
N ASP A 416 -6.21 -18.84 15.08
CA ASP A 416 -7.01 -19.46 14.04
C ASP A 416 -6.81 -18.73 12.69
N GLU A 417 -5.78 -19.15 11.95
CA GLU A 417 -5.44 -18.56 10.65
C GLU A 417 -6.50 -18.79 9.58
N GLU A 418 -7.21 -19.92 9.62
CA GLU A 418 -8.26 -20.23 8.65
C GLU A 418 -9.47 -19.32 8.86
N GLY A 419 -9.89 -19.13 10.11
CA GLY A 419 -10.95 -18.18 10.45
C GLY A 419 -10.58 -16.74 10.07
N PHE A 420 -9.32 -16.33 10.29
CA PHE A 420 -8.84 -15.01 9.87
C PHE A 420 -8.92 -14.83 8.35
N LYS A 421 -8.47 -15.83 7.58
CA LYS A 421 -8.55 -15.82 6.10
C LYS A 421 -10.01 -15.75 5.63
N ALA A 422 -10.92 -16.45 6.29
CA ALA A 422 -12.34 -16.41 5.96
C ALA A 422 -12.94 -15.00 6.15
N GLU A 423 -12.61 -14.29 7.22
CA GLU A 423 -13.06 -12.90 7.44
C GLU A 423 -12.44 -11.93 6.43
N MET A 424 -11.16 -12.08 6.10
CA MET A 424 -10.50 -11.31 5.03
C MET A 424 -11.19 -11.49 3.68
N GLU A 425 -11.60 -12.71 3.33
CA GLU A 425 -12.28 -12.98 2.06
C GLU A 425 -13.71 -12.40 2.03
N LYS A 426 -14.43 -12.45 3.16
CA LYS A 426 -15.73 -11.76 3.29
C LYS A 426 -15.60 -10.25 3.07
N GLN A 427 -14.56 -9.63 3.62
CA GLN A 427 -14.29 -8.20 3.40
C GLN A 427 -13.98 -7.90 1.93
N ARG A 428 -13.15 -8.73 1.28
CA ARG A 428 -12.81 -8.59 -0.14
C ARG A 428 -14.04 -8.72 -1.04
N GLN A 429 -14.90 -9.70 -0.77
CA GLN A 429 -16.13 -9.90 -1.53
C GLN A 429 -17.07 -8.69 -1.37
N THR A 430 -17.24 -8.20 -0.14
CA THR A 430 -18.05 -6.99 0.13
C THR A 430 -17.50 -5.75 -0.60
N ALA A 431 -16.17 -5.59 -0.67
CA ALA A 431 -15.52 -4.51 -1.40
C ALA A 431 -15.65 -4.64 -2.93
N ARG A 432 -15.71 -5.88 -3.46
CA ARG A 432 -15.99 -6.15 -4.88
C ARG A 432 -17.45 -5.88 -5.22
N ASP A 433 -18.38 -6.33 -4.39
CA ASP A 433 -19.81 -6.12 -4.59
C ASP A 433 -20.20 -4.63 -4.52
N ALA A 434 -19.43 -3.82 -3.76
CA ALA A 434 -19.57 -2.36 -3.70
C ALA A 434 -18.98 -1.63 -4.92
N ARG A 435 -18.05 -2.24 -5.67
CA ARG A 435 -17.52 -1.74 -6.95
C ARG A 435 -18.34 -2.38 -8.08
N GLY A 436 -19.52 -1.82 -8.36
CA GLY A 436 -20.49 -2.38 -9.30
C GLY A 436 -19.89 -2.96 -10.59
N ASN A 437 -20.42 -4.12 -11.00
CA ASN A 437 -20.12 -4.89 -12.22
C ASN A 437 -20.04 -4.02 -13.50
N MET A 438 -18.87 -3.46 -13.80
CA MET A 438 -18.53 -2.98 -15.15
C MET A 438 -17.57 -3.92 -15.90
N ASP A 439 -16.83 -4.79 -15.19
CA ASP A 439 -15.87 -5.72 -15.81
C ASP A 439 -16.51 -7.02 -16.35
N ALA A 440 -17.78 -7.28 -16.03
CA ALA A 440 -18.46 -8.54 -16.36
C ALA A 440 -18.88 -8.69 -17.84
N GLU A 441 -18.72 -7.65 -18.68
CA GLU A 441 -19.03 -7.73 -20.12
C GLU A 441 -17.84 -8.21 -20.99
N ALA A 442 -16.64 -8.40 -20.41
CA ALA A 442 -15.44 -8.76 -21.16
C ALA A 442 -15.31 -10.24 -21.58
N TRP A 443 -16.29 -11.10 -21.24
CA TRP A 443 -16.25 -12.56 -21.47
C TRP A 443 -17.27 -13.05 -22.51
N LYS A 444 -17.67 -12.20 -23.47
CA LYS A 444 -18.29 -12.67 -24.73
C LYS A 444 -17.20 -12.83 -25.79
N GLU A 445 -17.21 -13.99 -26.46
CA GLU A 445 -16.31 -14.36 -27.55
C GLU A 445 -16.24 -13.24 -28.61
N ASP A 446 -15.16 -12.47 -28.68
CA ASP A 446 -15.05 -11.30 -29.55
C ASP A 446 -15.15 -11.68 -31.03
N ALA A 447 -16.22 -11.28 -31.71
CA ALA A 447 -16.46 -11.60 -33.13
C ALA A 447 -15.32 -11.17 -34.06
N ILE A 448 -14.58 -10.12 -33.68
CA ILE A 448 -13.43 -9.60 -34.43
C ILE A 448 -12.24 -10.55 -34.35
N ALA A 449 -12.15 -11.41 -33.33
CA ALA A 449 -11.13 -12.46 -33.27
C ALA A 449 -11.33 -13.54 -34.35
N LYS A 450 -12.51 -13.59 -35.00
CA LYS A 450 -12.81 -14.49 -36.13
C LYS A 450 -12.34 -13.93 -37.49
N LEU A 451 -11.88 -12.68 -37.55
CA LEU A 451 -11.26 -12.12 -38.75
C LEU A 451 -9.94 -12.82 -39.06
N ASP A 452 -9.54 -12.79 -40.33
CA ASP A 452 -8.26 -13.35 -40.76
C ASP A 452 -7.09 -12.68 -40.03
N LYS A 453 -6.06 -13.46 -39.69
CA LYS A 453 -4.90 -12.97 -38.92
C LYS A 453 -4.07 -11.93 -39.68
N ASP A 454 -4.19 -11.92 -41.01
CA ASP A 454 -3.51 -10.97 -41.89
C ASP A 454 -4.18 -9.58 -41.89
N ILE A 455 -5.38 -9.44 -41.31
CA ILE A 455 -6.05 -8.14 -41.17
C ILE A 455 -5.44 -7.40 -39.98
N VAL A 456 -4.70 -6.35 -40.28
CA VAL A 456 -4.08 -5.41 -39.33
C VAL A 456 -4.57 -3.99 -39.61
N THR A 457 -4.59 -3.11 -38.60
CA THR A 457 -4.93 -1.70 -38.81
C THR A 457 -3.69 -0.81 -38.61
N ASN A 458 -3.31 -0.05 -39.64
CA ASN A 458 -2.24 0.95 -39.51
C ASN A 458 -2.78 2.25 -38.89
N PHE A 459 -2.23 2.65 -37.74
CA PHE A 459 -2.58 3.93 -37.12
C PHE A 459 -1.70 5.06 -37.67
N GLU A 460 -2.32 6.02 -38.35
CA GLU A 460 -1.63 7.18 -38.94
C GLU A 460 -2.11 8.51 -38.31
N GLY A 461 -2.86 8.45 -37.22
CA GLY A 461 -3.58 9.58 -36.64
C GLY A 461 -2.77 10.53 -35.75
N TYR A 462 -1.44 10.46 -35.73
CA TYR A 462 -0.63 11.38 -34.91
C TYR A 462 -0.68 12.82 -35.45
N ASP A 463 -0.48 13.00 -36.75
CA ASP A 463 -0.40 14.33 -37.38
C ASP A 463 -1.64 14.68 -38.23
N ILE A 464 -2.43 13.67 -38.59
CA ILE A 464 -3.62 13.82 -39.43
C ILE A 464 -4.89 13.39 -38.69
N LEU A 465 -5.99 14.09 -38.97
CA LEU A 465 -7.31 13.80 -38.41
C LEU A 465 -8.29 13.19 -39.41
N SER A 466 -7.84 13.05 -40.67
CA SER A 466 -8.62 12.43 -41.73
C SER A 466 -7.76 11.71 -42.74
N ILE A 467 -8.15 10.47 -43.06
CA ILE A 467 -7.50 9.61 -44.04
C ILE A 467 -8.53 8.72 -44.74
N GLU A 468 -8.30 8.46 -46.02
CA GLU A 468 -9.05 7.46 -46.79
C GLU A 468 -8.68 6.05 -46.34
N SER A 469 -9.67 5.22 -46.02
CA SER A 469 -9.50 3.88 -45.42
C SER A 469 -10.51 2.91 -46.03
N THR A 470 -10.18 1.62 -46.02
CA THR A 470 -11.04 0.55 -46.52
C THR A 470 -11.59 -0.29 -45.37
N VAL A 471 -12.89 -0.59 -45.41
CA VAL A 471 -13.55 -1.45 -44.42
C VAL A 471 -13.12 -2.90 -44.59
N LYS A 472 -12.47 -3.47 -43.58
CA LYS A 472 -11.97 -4.86 -43.58
C LYS A 472 -12.78 -5.81 -42.71
N GLY A 473 -13.61 -5.29 -41.82
CA GLY A 473 -14.52 -6.10 -41.02
C GLY A 473 -15.67 -5.27 -40.46
N ILE A 474 -16.85 -5.87 -40.42
CA ILE A 474 -18.03 -5.32 -39.74
C ILE A 474 -18.58 -6.42 -38.85
N ALA A 475 -18.77 -6.10 -37.57
CA ALA A 475 -19.41 -6.98 -36.60
C ALA A 475 -20.68 -6.33 -36.05
N LYS A 476 -21.78 -7.09 -36.02
CA LYS A 476 -23.07 -6.68 -35.45
C LYS A 476 -23.57 -7.78 -34.52
N ASN A 477 -24.02 -7.45 -33.32
CA ASN A 477 -24.46 -8.44 -32.32
C ASN A 477 -23.45 -9.56 -32.06
N ASN A 478 -22.15 -9.24 -32.14
CA ASN A 478 -21.07 -10.20 -31.98
C ASN A 478 -21.00 -11.30 -33.06
N GLU A 479 -21.45 -10.99 -34.28
CA GLU A 479 -21.26 -11.81 -35.48
C GLU A 479 -20.70 -10.96 -36.62
N LEU A 480 -19.86 -11.55 -37.48
CA LEU A 480 -19.35 -10.87 -38.67
C LEU A 480 -20.46 -10.77 -39.72
N VAL A 481 -20.61 -9.59 -40.31
CA VAL A 481 -21.63 -9.29 -41.32
C VAL A 481 -21.00 -8.58 -42.53
N ASP A 482 -21.58 -8.77 -43.70
CA ASP A 482 -21.09 -8.11 -44.93
C ASP A 482 -21.54 -6.65 -45.04
N SER A 483 -22.57 -6.25 -44.30
CA SER A 483 -23.11 -4.90 -44.33
C SER A 483 -23.92 -4.52 -43.09
N ALA A 484 -24.04 -3.23 -42.84
CA ALA A 484 -24.88 -2.66 -41.79
C ALA A 484 -25.62 -1.41 -42.27
N SER A 485 -26.83 -1.20 -41.74
CA SER A 485 -27.77 -0.17 -42.17
C SER A 485 -28.11 0.83 -41.08
N VAL A 486 -28.78 1.92 -41.44
CA VAL A 486 -29.18 2.99 -40.51
C VAL A 486 -29.82 2.44 -39.23
N GLY A 487 -29.31 2.90 -38.09
CA GLY A 487 -29.76 2.49 -36.75
C GLY A 487 -28.98 1.31 -36.16
N ASP A 488 -28.15 0.63 -36.95
CA ASP A 488 -27.35 -0.49 -36.46
C ASP A 488 -26.14 -0.01 -35.64
N GLU A 489 -25.99 -0.62 -34.45
CA GLU A 489 -24.77 -0.55 -33.66
C GLU A 489 -23.80 -1.64 -34.14
N VAL A 490 -22.60 -1.24 -34.54
CA VAL A 490 -21.61 -2.14 -35.15
C VAL A 490 -20.21 -1.83 -34.67
N VAL A 491 -19.33 -2.82 -34.79
CA VAL A 491 -17.88 -2.61 -34.67
C VAL A 491 -17.25 -2.74 -36.05
N ILE A 492 -16.45 -1.76 -36.43
CA ILE A 492 -15.81 -1.68 -37.74
C ILE A 492 -14.29 -1.77 -37.58
N VAL A 493 -13.67 -2.58 -38.44
CA VAL A 493 -12.21 -2.67 -38.58
C VAL A 493 -11.81 -2.10 -39.93
N LEU A 494 -10.79 -1.24 -39.94
CA LEU A 494 -10.24 -0.60 -41.13
C LEU A 494 -8.82 -1.10 -41.40
N ASP A 495 -8.35 -0.99 -42.63
CA ASP A 495 -6.94 -1.26 -43.00
C ASP A 495 -5.97 -0.21 -42.41
N LYS A 496 -6.42 1.04 -42.33
CA LYS A 496 -5.73 2.15 -41.65
C LYS A 496 -6.73 3.11 -41.04
N THR A 497 -6.29 3.93 -40.08
CA THR A 497 -7.19 4.88 -39.41
C THR A 497 -6.45 6.07 -38.81
N ALA A 498 -7.14 7.22 -38.77
CA ALA A 498 -6.70 8.38 -37.99
C ALA A 498 -7.21 8.35 -36.53
N PHE A 499 -8.10 7.43 -36.16
CA PHE A 499 -8.64 7.32 -34.81
C PHE A 499 -7.66 6.63 -33.86
N TYR A 500 -7.29 7.32 -32.77
CA TYR A 500 -6.48 6.76 -31.70
C TYR A 500 -7.33 5.78 -30.90
N ALA A 501 -6.82 4.56 -30.74
CA ALA A 501 -7.43 3.54 -29.91
C ALA A 501 -7.04 3.73 -28.44
N GLU A 502 -7.99 3.51 -27.53
CA GLU A 502 -7.76 3.59 -26.09
C GLU A 502 -6.48 2.85 -25.68
N GLY A 503 -5.61 3.55 -24.93
CA GLY A 503 -4.31 3.03 -24.53
C GLY A 503 -3.44 4.07 -23.84
N GLY A 504 -2.54 3.61 -22.95
CA GLY A 504 -1.65 4.48 -22.18
C GLY A 504 -2.40 5.44 -21.24
N GLY A 505 -3.60 5.05 -20.80
CA GLY A 505 -4.50 5.89 -19.99
C GLY A 505 -5.39 6.84 -20.80
N GLN A 506 -5.09 7.11 -22.08
CA GLN A 506 -5.93 7.96 -22.93
C GLN A 506 -7.11 7.20 -23.53
N VAL A 507 -8.31 7.78 -23.43
CA VAL A 507 -9.54 7.24 -24.04
C VAL A 507 -9.49 7.29 -25.58
N GLY A 508 -10.25 6.38 -26.21
CA GLY A 508 -10.37 6.30 -27.66
C GLY A 508 -11.00 7.54 -28.30
N ASP A 509 -10.63 7.80 -29.55
CA ASP A 509 -11.22 8.90 -30.29
C ASP A 509 -12.67 8.66 -30.72
N LYS A 510 -13.34 9.78 -30.97
CA LYS A 510 -14.72 9.86 -31.48
C LYS A 510 -14.76 10.73 -32.73
N GLY A 511 -15.77 10.52 -33.57
CA GLY A 511 -15.83 11.19 -34.86
C GLY A 511 -16.79 10.51 -35.83
N LEU A 512 -16.49 10.60 -37.12
CA LEU A 512 -17.33 10.06 -38.19
C LEU A 512 -16.50 9.22 -39.16
N LEU A 513 -17.11 8.20 -39.75
CA LEU A 513 -16.70 7.61 -41.02
C LEU A 513 -17.68 8.08 -42.08
N VAL A 514 -17.18 8.67 -43.17
CA VAL A 514 -18.03 9.15 -44.27
C VAL A 514 -17.47 8.69 -45.61
N ASN A 515 -18.33 8.43 -46.59
CA ASN A 515 -17.85 8.23 -47.96
C ASN A 515 -17.62 9.59 -48.67
N LYS A 516 -17.11 9.55 -49.91
CA LYS A 516 -16.74 10.74 -50.67
C LYS A 516 -17.89 11.74 -50.89
N ASN A 517 -19.12 11.26 -51.02
CA ASN A 517 -20.31 12.09 -51.28
C ASN A 517 -21.08 12.44 -50.00
N GLU A 518 -20.62 11.97 -48.83
CA GLU A 518 -21.23 12.16 -47.50
C GLU A 518 -22.70 11.67 -47.38
N ASP A 519 -23.13 10.75 -48.24
CA ASP A 519 -24.44 10.08 -48.13
C ASP A 519 -24.40 8.87 -47.18
N LEU A 520 -23.22 8.26 -47.00
CA LEU A 520 -22.93 7.32 -45.92
C LEU A 520 -22.30 8.07 -44.74
N VAL A 521 -22.94 8.02 -43.57
CA VAL A 521 -22.43 8.59 -42.33
C VAL A 521 -22.54 7.56 -41.21
N VAL A 522 -21.39 7.21 -40.64
CA VAL A 522 -21.29 6.32 -39.48
C VAL A 522 -20.65 7.10 -38.35
N GLU A 523 -21.35 7.22 -37.22
CA GLU A 523 -20.82 7.87 -36.02
C GLU A 523 -19.93 6.89 -35.26
N VAL A 524 -18.69 7.28 -35.00
CA VAL A 524 -17.74 6.55 -34.15
C VAL A 524 -17.87 7.07 -32.73
N LEU A 525 -18.39 6.22 -31.84
CA LEU A 525 -18.64 6.54 -30.43
C LEU A 525 -17.41 6.31 -29.55
N ASP A 526 -16.57 5.35 -29.91
CA ASP A 526 -15.36 4.97 -29.18
C ASP A 526 -14.43 4.14 -30.07
N THR A 527 -13.13 4.12 -29.75
CA THR A 527 -12.11 3.40 -30.50
C THR A 527 -11.23 2.59 -29.55
N LYS A 528 -11.14 1.27 -29.75
CA LYS A 528 -10.42 0.34 -28.85
C LYS A 528 -9.41 -0.53 -29.60
N LYS A 529 -8.39 -1.01 -28.89
CA LYS A 529 -7.45 -2.00 -29.45
C LYS A 529 -8.17 -3.35 -29.64
N GLY A 530 -7.88 -4.01 -30.77
CA GLY A 530 -8.37 -5.33 -31.10
C GLY A 530 -7.25 -6.37 -31.21
N PRO A 531 -7.61 -7.65 -31.47
CA PRO A 531 -6.63 -8.71 -31.71
C PRO A 531 -5.81 -8.43 -32.99
N ASN A 532 -4.65 -9.07 -33.12
CA ASN A 532 -3.78 -8.98 -34.30
C ASN A 532 -3.44 -7.53 -34.72
N ASN A 533 -3.27 -6.61 -33.76
CA ASN A 533 -3.00 -5.19 -34.04
C ASN A 533 -4.10 -4.50 -34.87
N THR A 534 -5.34 -4.96 -34.77
CA THR A 534 -6.52 -4.26 -35.32
C THR A 534 -6.97 -3.14 -34.40
N ILE A 535 -7.68 -2.17 -34.97
CA ILE A 535 -8.39 -1.12 -34.21
C ILE A 535 -9.89 -1.27 -34.43
N LYS A 536 -10.62 -1.39 -33.31
CA LYS A 536 -12.06 -1.50 -33.24
C LYS A 536 -12.70 -0.12 -33.17
N HIS A 537 -13.52 0.21 -34.14
CA HIS A 537 -14.32 1.43 -34.15
C HIS A 537 -15.75 1.06 -33.72
N ILE A 538 -16.17 1.47 -32.53
CA ILE A 538 -17.52 1.22 -32.01
C ILE A 538 -18.44 2.30 -32.56
N CYS A 539 -19.43 1.89 -33.34
CA CYS A 539 -20.09 2.76 -34.30
C CYS A 539 -21.61 2.63 -34.29
N ILE A 540 -22.30 3.69 -34.72
CA ILE A 540 -23.72 3.70 -35.09
C ILE A 540 -23.87 4.23 -36.51
N VAL A 541 -24.55 3.48 -37.38
CA VAL A 541 -24.85 3.95 -38.75
C VAL A 541 -25.96 5.00 -38.70
N LYS A 542 -25.68 6.23 -39.13
CA LYS A 542 -26.64 7.36 -39.12
C LYS A 542 -27.35 7.55 -40.45
N SER A 543 -26.65 7.34 -41.56
CA SER A 543 -27.22 7.39 -42.91
C SER A 543 -26.51 6.41 -43.83
N GLY A 544 -27.21 5.90 -44.84
CA GLY A 544 -26.63 4.96 -45.82
C GLY A 544 -26.52 3.52 -45.33
N ILE A 545 -25.77 2.72 -46.09
CA ILE A 545 -25.43 1.32 -45.79
C ILE A 545 -23.92 1.20 -45.95
N ILE A 546 -23.23 0.72 -44.91
CA ILE A 546 -21.80 0.41 -44.95
C ILE A 546 -21.60 -1.06 -45.27
N LYS A 547 -20.64 -1.38 -46.14
CA LYS A 547 -20.32 -2.74 -46.58
C LYS A 547 -18.84 -3.05 -46.42
N LEU A 548 -18.52 -4.33 -46.40
CA LEU A 548 -17.14 -4.80 -46.52
C LEU A 548 -16.51 -4.23 -47.80
N GLU A 549 -15.24 -3.85 -47.72
CA GLU A 549 -14.45 -3.24 -48.80
C GLU A 549 -14.90 -1.84 -49.26
N ASP A 550 -15.88 -1.22 -48.60
CA ASP A 550 -16.20 0.18 -48.85
C ASP A 550 -15.02 1.09 -48.51
N VAL A 551 -14.85 2.14 -49.32
CA VAL A 551 -13.88 3.20 -49.07
C VAL A 551 -14.54 4.34 -48.30
N VAL A 552 -14.01 4.63 -47.12
CA VAL A 552 -14.50 5.67 -46.20
C VAL A 552 -13.36 6.61 -45.82
N TYR A 553 -13.70 7.84 -45.44
CA TYR A 553 -12.81 8.81 -44.85
C TYR A 553 -13.06 8.83 -43.35
N THR A 554 -12.02 8.54 -42.56
CA THR A 554 -12.06 8.78 -41.13
C THR A 554 -12.09 10.29 -40.89
N LYS A 555 -12.97 10.80 -40.03
CA LYS A 555 -13.00 12.20 -39.61
C LYS A 555 -13.03 12.26 -38.09
N VAL A 556 -11.86 12.39 -37.47
CA VAL A 556 -11.73 12.50 -36.01
C VAL A 556 -12.29 13.84 -35.55
N ASN A 557 -13.00 13.85 -34.42
CA ASN A 557 -13.43 15.08 -33.79
C ASN A 557 -12.21 15.83 -33.22
N LYS A 558 -11.78 16.87 -33.94
CA LYS A 558 -10.61 17.69 -33.60
C LYS A 558 -10.67 18.29 -32.20
N GLU A 559 -11.84 18.73 -31.74
CA GLU A 559 -11.97 19.37 -30.44
C GLU A 559 -11.75 18.36 -29.30
N VAL A 560 -12.39 17.19 -29.41
CA VAL A 560 -12.23 16.07 -28.47
C VAL A 560 -10.79 15.58 -28.46
N ARG A 561 -10.18 15.36 -29.64
CA ARG A 561 -8.78 14.95 -29.77
C ARG A 561 -7.84 15.92 -29.07
N LEU A 562 -7.97 17.22 -29.36
CA LEU A 562 -7.10 18.23 -28.78
C LEU A 562 -7.30 18.36 -27.27
N ALA A 563 -8.51 18.14 -26.76
CA ALA A 563 -8.77 18.12 -25.32
C ALA A 563 -8.11 16.91 -24.63
N SER A 564 -8.20 15.71 -25.21
CA SER A 564 -7.48 14.53 -24.71
C SER A 564 -5.96 14.72 -24.77
N ALA A 565 -5.42 15.18 -25.92
CA ALA A 565 -3.99 15.45 -26.07
C ALA A 565 -3.47 16.52 -25.09
N ARG A 566 -4.34 17.48 -24.73
CA ARG A 566 -4.05 18.50 -23.72
C ARG A 566 -3.86 17.90 -22.33
N ASN A 567 -4.85 17.13 -21.89
CA ASN A 567 -4.81 16.44 -20.60
C ASN A 567 -3.65 15.42 -20.56
N HIS A 568 -3.36 14.75 -21.67
CA HIS A 568 -2.22 13.85 -21.77
C HIS A 568 -0.91 14.60 -21.61
N SER A 569 -0.73 15.70 -22.35
CA SER A 569 0.50 16.49 -22.26
C SER A 569 0.71 17.07 -20.86
N ALA A 570 -0.36 17.54 -20.22
CA ALA A 570 -0.31 18.00 -18.84
C ALA A 570 0.04 16.90 -17.83
N THR A 571 -0.29 15.64 -18.12
CA THR A 571 0.05 14.50 -17.26
C THR A 571 1.57 14.29 -17.18
N HIS A 572 2.31 14.44 -18.29
CA HIS A 572 3.77 14.36 -18.28
C HIS A 572 4.41 15.50 -17.49
N VAL A 573 3.94 16.74 -17.70
CA VAL A 573 4.42 17.90 -16.93
C VAL A 573 4.16 17.69 -15.44
N LEU A 574 2.94 17.25 -15.09
CA LEU A 574 2.58 16.93 -13.70
C LEU A 574 3.48 15.86 -13.11
N HIS A 575 3.75 14.77 -13.84
CA HIS A 575 4.60 13.68 -13.36
C HIS A 575 6.01 14.15 -13.02
N LYS A 576 6.65 14.92 -13.90
CA LYS A 576 7.97 15.50 -13.65
C LYS A 576 7.95 16.46 -12.46
N VAL A 577 6.96 17.34 -12.36
CA VAL A 577 6.82 18.27 -11.23
C VAL A 577 6.60 17.53 -9.91
N LEU A 578 5.82 16.45 -9.89
CA LEU A 578 5.63 15.65 -8.69
C LEU A 578 6.95 15.02 -8.21
N LYS A 579 7.79 14.54 -9.13
CA LYS A 579 9.14 14.05 -8.80
C LYS A 579 10.02 15.15 -8.21
N GLU A 580 10.00 16.36 -8.77
CA GLU A 580 10.79 17.48 -8.24
C GLU A 580 10.33 17.93 -6.84
N VAL A 581 9.02 17.96 -6.59
CA VAL A 581 8.46 18.48 -5.34
C VAL A 581 8.49 17.43 -4.23
N LEU A 582 8.10 16.19 -4.55
CA LEU A 582 7.93 15.14 -3.55
C LEU A 582 9.14 14.21 -3.46
N GLY A 583 9.89 14.00 -4.55
CA GLY A 583 11.08 13.15 -4.65
C GLY A 583 11.01 12.11 -5.78
N ASP A 584 12.17 11.55 -6.16
CA ASP A 584 12.32 10.62 -7.30
C ASP A 584 11.59 9.28 -7.13
N HIS A 585 11.16 8.94 -5.91
CA HIS A 585 10.36 7.73 -5.64
C HIS A 585 8.94 7.78 -6.22
N VAL A 586 8.46 8.98 -6.60
CA VAL A 586 7.14 9.15 -7.21
C VAL A 586 7.15 8.54 -8.60
N ASN A 587 6.40 7.47 -8.79
CA ASN A 587 6.23 6.80 -10.08
C ASN A 587 4.74 6.58 -10.36
N GLN A 588 4.39 6.50 -11.64
CA GLN A 588 3.02 6.22 -12.07
C GLN A 588 2.55 4.85 -11.57
N ALA A 589 1.43 4.84 -10.85
CA ALA A 589 0.67 3.65 -10.45
C ALA A 589 -0.62 3.48 -11.29
N GLY A 590 -1.05 4.52 -12.00
CA GLY A 590 -2.22 4.49 -12.87
C GLY A 590 -2.47 5.85 -13.53
N SER A 591 -3.11 5.83 -14.71
CA SER A 591 -3.45 7.05 -15.45
C SER A 591 -4.79 6.91 -16.16
N LEU A 592 -5.55 7.98 -16.23
CA LEU A 592 -6.75 8.12 -17.05
C LEU A 592 -6.79 9.54 -17.61
N VAL A 593 -6.93 9.65 -18.92
CA VAL A 593 -6.96 10.90 -19.68
C VAL A 593 -8.22 10.90 -20.54
N THR A 594 -9.15 11.78 -20.21
CA THR A 594 -10.37 12.03 -20.99
C THR A 594 -10.33 13.45 -21.57
N PRO A 595 -11.25 13.83 -22.48
CA PRO A 595 -11.38 15.22 -22.95
C PRO A 595 -11.65 16.20 -21.80
N GLU A 596 -12.40 15.77 -20.79
CA GLU A 596 -12.87 16.61 -19.69
C GLU A 596 -11.83 16.74 -18.57
N ARG A 597 -11.05 15.69 -18.30
CA ARG A 597 -10.12 15.67 -17.16
C ARG A 597 -8.98 14.68 -17.30
N LEU A 598 -7.99 14.80 -16.42
CA LEU A 598 -6.99 13.77 -16.13
C LEU A 598 -7.06 13.30 -14.69
N ARG A 599 -6.68 12.04 -14.49
CA ARG A 599 -6.51 11.39 -13.19
C ARG A 599 -5.18 10.66 -13.20
N PHE A 600 -4.32 11.00 -12.25
CA PHE A 600 -2.98 10.46 -12.17
C PHE A 600 -2.74 9.87 -10.78
N ASP A 601 -2.43 8.58 -10.75
CA ASP A 601 -2.16 7.83 -9.52
C ASP A 601 -0.65 7.63 -9.40
N VAL A 602 -0.07 8.00 -8.26
CA VAL A 602 1.38 7.96 -8.02
C VAL A 602 1.75 7.26 -6.73
N THR A 603 2.94 6.66 -6.70
CA THR A 603 3.53 6.07 -5.49
C THR A 603 4.00 7.16 -4.54
N HIS A 604 3.31 7.33 -3.41
CA HIS A 604 3.69 8.26 -2.36
C HIS A 604 3.10 7.83 -1.01
N PHE A 605 3.92 7.85 0.04
CA PHE A 605 3.64 7.24 1.35
C PHE A 605 2.83 8.14 2.31
N GLU A 606 2.69 9.43 1.99
CA GLU A 606 1.93 10.41 2.77
C GLU A 606 0.93 11.18 1.92
N SER A 607 0.02 11.89 2.60
CA SER A 607 -0.88 12.84 1.93
C SER A 607 -0.09 14.05 1.47
N ILE A 608 -0.34 14.47 0.23
CA ILE A 608 0.30 15.68 -0.29
C ILE A 608 -0.33 16.88 0.42
N SER A 609 0.49 17.68 1.10
CA SER A 609 0.02 18.82 1.86
C SER A 609 -0.61 19.89 0.96
N LYS A 610 -1.43 20.77 1.55
CA LYS A 610 -2.05 21.88 0.79
C LYS A 610 -1.01 22.82 0.16
N ASP A 611 0.12 23.02 0.85
CA ASP A 611 1.20 23.88 0.36
C ASP A 611 1.98 23.20 -0.78
N GLU A 612 2.24 21.89 -0.69
CA GLU A 612 2.84 21.12 -1.78
C GLU A 612 1.91 21.08 -3.00
N LEU A 613 0.60 20.85 -2.82
CA LEU A 613 -0.38 20.88 -3.92
C LEU A 613 -0.39 22.24 -4.63
N LYS A 614 -0.32 23.33 -3.85
CA LYS A 614 -0.23 24.68 -4.41
C LYS A 614 1.06 24.87 -5.21
N LEU A 615 2.19 24.42 -4.67
CA LEU A 615 3.49 24.49 -5.34
C LEU A 615 3.53 23.65 -6.62
N ILE A 616 2.93 22.45 -6.60
CA ILE A 616 2.80 21.57 -7.78
C ILE A 616 1.96 22.27 -8.85
N GLU A 617 0.78 22.78 -8.50
CA GLU A 617 -0.09 23.49 -9.45
C GLU A 617 0.61 24.72 -10.06
N GLU A 618 1.33 25.49 -9.23
CA GLU A 618 2.12 26.65 -9.67
C GLU A 618 3.23 26.24 -10.65
N LYS A 619 4.05 25.24 -10.29
CA LYS A 619 5.14 24.74 -11.15
C LYS A 619 4.62 24.20 -12.48
N VAL A 620 3.53 23.43 -12.48
CA VAL A 620 2.92 22.94 -13.74
C VAL A 620 2.51 24.11 -14.62
N ASN A 621 1.84 25.13 -14.06
CA ASN A 621 1.45 26.31 -14.83
C ASN A 621 2.66 27.14 -15.30
N ASN A 622 3.75 27.21 -14.53
CA ASN A 622 4.98 27.88 -14.98
C ASN A 622 5.56 27.21 -16.24
N ILE A 623 5.62 25.87 -16.28
CA ILE A 623 6.07 25.13 -17.48
C ILE A 623 5.12 25.34 -18.67
N ILE A 624 3.82 25.53 -18.42
CA ILE A 624 2.86 25.90 -19.47
C ILE A 624 3.20 27.30 -20.02
N PHE A 625 3.54 28.25 -19.15
CA PHE A 625 3.90 29.63 -19.56
C PHE A 625 5.28 29.74 -20.21
N GLU A 626 6.20 28.81 -19.93
CA GLU A 626 7.48 28.72 -20.64
C GLU A 626 7.34 28.34 -22.11
N ALA A 627 6.18 27.79 -22.51
CA ALA A 627 5.85 27.45 -23.90
C ALA A 627 6.93 26.56 -24.55
N LEU A 628 7.29 25.46 -23.88
CA LEU A 628 8.27 24.50 -24.37
C LEU A 628 7.72 23.73 -25.57
N ASP A 629 8.59 23.48 -26.56
CA ASP A 629 8.23 22.65 -27.71
C ASP A 629 8.07 21.18 -27.31
N ILE A 630 7.06 20.53 -27.88
CA ILE A 630 6.78 19.11 -27.68
C ILE A 630 7.19 18.38 -28.95
N THR A 631 8.19 17.51 -28.83
CA THR A 631 8.73 16.71 -29.93
C THR A 631 8.48 15.23 -29.70
N CYS A 632 8.22 14.50 -30.79
CA CYS A 632 7.95 13.07 -30.75
C CYS A 632 8.86 12.36 -31.75
N GLU A 633 9.72 11.46 -31.26
CA GLU A 633 10.69 10.73 -32.07
C GLU A 633 10.53 9.22 -31.86
N THR A 634 10.66 8.43 -32.92
CA THR A 634 10.79 6.96 -32.82
C THR A 634 12.26 6.60 -32.84
N MET A 635 12.71 5.80 -31.88
CA MET A 635 14.09 5.35 -31.75
C MET A 635 14.19 3.98 -31.06
N SER A 636 15.37 3.39 -31.01
CA SER A 636 15.59 2.15 -30.27
C SER A 636 15.53 2.36 -28.75
N MET A 637 15.22 1.31 -28.00
CA MET A 637 15.19 1.36 -26.53
C MET A 637 16.54 1.81 -25.93
N THR A 638 17.65 1.39 -26.54
CA THR A 638 19.01 1.77 -26.13
C THR A 638 19.26 3.26 -26.30
N GLU A 639 18.88 3.84 -27.45
CA GLU A 639 19.03 5.27 -27.73
C GLU A 639 18.15 6.11 -26.79
N ALA A 640 16.92 5.67 -26.53
CA ALA A 640 16.02 6.35 -25.61
C ALA A 640 16.61 6.39 -24.18
N GLY A 641 17.16 5.27 -23.71
CA GLY A 641 17.85 5.21 -22.42
C GLY A 641 19.06 6.14 -22.33
N GLN A 642 19.87 6.24 -23.39
CA GLN A 642 21.02 7.14 -23.45
C GLN A 642 20.63 8.63 -23.42
N LYS A 643 19.47 8.99 -23.99
CA LYS A 643 18.92 10.35 -23.93
C LYS A 643 18.27 10.68 -22.58
N GLY A 644 18.18 9.73 -21.65
CA GLY A 644 17.56 9.92 -20.34
C GLY A 644 16.03 9.81 -20.36
N ALA A 645 15.45 9.16 -21.38
CA ALA A 645 14.02 8.94 -21.43
C ALA A 645 13.57 8.05 -20.26
N THR A 646 12.56 8.51 -19.52
CA THR A 646 11.97 7.70 -18.45
C THR A 646 11.02 6.68 -19.06
N ALA A 647 11.28 5.39 -18.80
CA ALA A 647 10.34 4.32 -19.09
C ALA A 647 9.27 4.25 -17.99
N LEU A 648 8.02 3.97 -18.37
CA LEU A 648 6.93 3.75 -17.41
C LEU A 648 7.04 2.34 -16.84
N PHE A 649 6.92 2.23 -15.52
CA PHE A 649 7.06 0.97 -14.81
C PHE A 649 5.91 0.01 -15.15
N GLY A 650 6.23 -1.18 -15.67
CA GLY A 650 5.27 -2.26 -15.94
C GLY A 650 4.72 -2.34 -17.37
N GLU A 651 5.10 -1.43 -18.26
CA GLU A 651 4.74 -1.47 -19.69
C GLU A 651 5.70 -2.37 -20.49
N LYS A 652 5.18 -3.08 -21.50
CA LYS A 652 6.00 -3.85 -22.44
C LYS A 652 6.31 -2.99 -23.66
N TYR A 653 7.59 -2.75 -23.90
CA TYR A 653 8.08 -2.00 -25.05
C TYR A 653 8.57 -2.94 -26.16
N GLY A 654 8.37 -2.56 -27.42
CA GLY A 654 8.99 -3.22 -28.56
C GLY A 654 10.42 -2.73 -28.80
N ASP A 655 11.06 -3.24 -29.86
CA ASP A 655 12.45 -2.87 -30.22
C ASP A 655 12.58 -1.39 -30.61
N GLU A 656 11.53 -0.82 -31.21
CA GLU A 656 11.38 0.62 -31.44
C GLU A 656 10.32 1.22 -30.50
N VAL A 657 10.66 2.34 -29.89
CA VAL A 657 9.82 3.07 -28.94
C VAL A 657 9.62 4.51 -29.38
N ARG A 658 8.43 5.05 -29.08
CA ARG A 658 8.12 6.46 -29.30
C ARG A 658 8.42 7.26 -28.05
N VAL A 659 9.33 8.23 -28.18
CA VAL A 659 9.75 9.14 -27.12
C VAL A 659 9.08 10.49 -27.31
N VAL A 660 8.45 11.00 -26.26
CA VAL A 660 7.84 12.32 -26.21
C VAL A 660 8.68 13.20 -25.30
N SER A 661 9.15 14.33 -25.82
CA SER A 661 9.98 15.30 -25.10
C SER A 661 9.30 16.65 -25.04
N MET A 662 9.27 17.28 -23.87
CA MET A 662 8.76 18.64 -23.65
C MET A 662 9.93 19.53 -23.25
N GLY A 663 10.60 20.11 -24.25
CA GLY A 663 11.94 20.68 -24.07
C GLY A 663 12.92 19.68 -23.42
N GLU A 664 13.83 20.20 -22.59
CA GLU A 664 14.71 19.38 -21.74
C GLU A 664 14.06 19.00 -20.40
N PHE A 665 12.83 19.46 -20.15
CA PHE A 665 12.18 19.32 -18.85
C PHE A 665 11.67 17.90 -18.60
N SER A 666 10.99 17.31 -19.59
CA SER A 666 10.40 15.97 -19.49
C SER A 666 10.66 15.17 -20.75
N MET A 667 11.07 13.92 -20.61
CA MET A 667 11.28 12.98 -21.71
C MET A 667 10.81 11.59 -21.29
N GLU A 668 9.78 11.07 -21.95
CA GLU A 668 9.12 9.82 -21.55
C GLU A 668 8.73 8.96 -22.77
N LEU A 669 8.68 7.64 -22.58
CA LEU A 669 8.16 6.71 -23.59
C LEU A 669 6.63 6.76 -23.60
N CYS A 670 6.03 7.25 -24.69
CA CYS A 670 4.58 7.37 -24.79
C CYS A 670 4.04 7.23 -26.22
N GLY A 671 3.08 6.31 -26.38
CA GLY A 671 2.33 6.09 -27.62
C GLY A 671 1.09 6.98 -27.78
N GLY A 672 0.81 7.87 -26.83
CA GLY A 672 -0.38 8.73 -26.85
C GLY A 672 -0.30 9.91 -27.80
N THR A 673 -1.42 10.61 -27.96
CA THR A 673 -1.46 11.86 -28.73
C THR A 673 -1.05 13.03 -27.84
N HIS A 674 -0.20 13.92 -28.35
CA HIS A 674 0.30 15.08 -27.63
C HIS A 674 0.04 16.38 -28.39
N LEU A 675 0.14 17.48 -27.65
CA LEU A 675 0.19 18.82 -28.21
C LEU A 675 1.55 19.07 -28.86
N THR A 676 1.70 20.19 -29.57
CA THR A 676 2.98 20.61 -30.18
C THR A 676 3.78 21.55 -29.29
N ASN A 677 3.15 22.18 -28.31
CA ASN A 677 3.80 23.11 -27.40
C ASN A 677 3.05 23.13 -26.05
N THR A 678 3.76 23.24 -24.93
CA THR A 678 3.15 23.20 -23.57
C THR A 678 2.16 24.33 -23.35
N SER A 679 2.33 25.48 -24.00
CA SER A 679 1.38 26.60 -23.90
C SER A 679 -0.04 26.26 -24.40
N GLN A 680 -0.18 25.25 -25.27
CA GLN A 680 -1.48 24.78 -25.76
C GLN A 680 -2.29 24.03 -24.68
N ILE A 681 -1.65 23.72 -23.54
CA ILE A 681 -2.33 23.32 -22.30
C ILE A 681 -3.22 24.45 -21.77
N GLY A 682 -2.82 25.70 -21.97
CA GLY A 682 -3.57 26.87 -21.54
C GLY A 682 -3.43 27.11 -20.04
N MET A 683 -4.15 26.34 -19.24
CA MET A 683 -4.08 26.40 -17.78
C MET A 683 -4.32 25.00 -17.21
N PHE A 684 -3.72 24.73 -16.06
CA PHE A 684 -3.88 23.49 -15.30
C PHE A 684 -4.46 23.79 -13.92
N LYS A 685 -5.45 23.00 -13.50
CA LYS A 685 -6.10 23.14 -12.18
C LYS A 685 -6.28 21.78 -11.52
N ILE A 686 -5.77 21.63 -10.30
CA ILE A 686 -6.03 20.47 -9.45
C ILE A 686 -7.43 20.60 -8.85
N LEU A 687 -8.24 19.55 -8.99
CA LEU A 687 -9.57 19.45 -8.40
C LEU A 687 -9.53 18.77 -7.03
N SER A 688 -8.76 17.70 -6.90
CA SER A 688 -8.73 16.88 -5.69
C SER A 688 -7.41 16.11 -5.56
N GLU A 689 -7.10 15.75 -4.32
CA GLU A 689 -6.06 14.80 -3.96
C GLU A 689 -6.64 13.81 -2.94
N GLY A 690 -6.26 12.53 -3.03
CA GLY A 690 -6.74 11.51 -2.11
C GLY A 690 -5.96 10.20 -2.15
N GLY A 691 -6.07 9.40 -1.09
CA GLY A 691 -5.48 8.06 -1.04
C GLY A 691 -6.40 7.03 -1.70
N VAL A 692 -5.84 6.20 -2.58
CA VAL A 692 -6.59 5.10 -3.24
C VAL A 692 -6.25 3.75 -2.62
N ALA A 693 -4.98 3.58 -2.25
CA ALA A 693 -4.45 2.41 -1.57
C ALA A 693 -3.28 2.83 -0.68
N ALA A 694 -2.79 1.93 0.17
CA ALA A 694 -1.60 2.18 0.97
C ALA A 694 -0.40 2.48 0.06
N GLY A 695 0.19 3.67 0.20
CA GLY A 695 1.33 4.11 -0.62
C GLY A 695 0.98 4.64 -2.01
N VAL A 696 -0.32 4.82 -2.35
CA VAL A 696 -0.76 5.35 -3.64
C VAL A 696 -1.69 6.55 -3.45
N ARG A 697 -1.32 7.67 -4.06
CA ARG A 697 -2.07 8.94 -4.06
C ARG A 697 -2.62 9.23 -5.45
N ARG A 698 -3.83 9.76 -5.52
CA ARG A 698 -4.52 10.16 -6.74
C ARG A 698 -4.65 11.66 -6.79
N ILE A 699 -4.30 12.23 -7.94
CA ILE A 699 -4.54 13.63 -8.29
C ILE A 699 -5.53 13.66 -9.45
N GLU A 700 -6.63 14.39 -9.28
CA GLU A 700 -7.54 14.70 -10.38
C GLU A 700 -7.38 16.17 -10.76
N ALA A 701 -7.24 16.43 -12.06
CA ALA A 701 -7.03 17.77 -12.58
C ALA A 701 -7.72 17.98 -13.92
N ILE A 702 -7.88 19.25 -14.29
CA ILE A 702 -8.49 19.69 -15.55
C ILE A 702 -7.59 20.70 -16.25
N THR A 703 -7.76 20.83 -17.56
CA THR A 703 -6.97 21.75 -18.38
C THR A 703 -7.79 22.57 -19.38
N GLY A 704 -7.20 23.65 -19.88
CA GLY A 704 -7.75 24.42 -21.00
C GLY A 704 -9.17 24.94 -20.77
N LYS A 705 -10.10 24.60 -21.68
CA LYS A 705 -11.49 25.10 -21.63
C LYS A 705 -12.24 24.68 -20.37
N GLU A 706 -11.96 23.48 -19.85
CA GLU A 706 -12.62 23.00 -18.63
C GLU A 706 -12.26 23.84 -17.41
N VAL A 707 -11.02 24.36 -17.35
CA VAL A 707 -10.62 25.31 -16.31
C VAL A 707 -11.43 26.61 -16.43
N TYR A 708 -11.63 27.12 -17.65
CA TYR A 708 -12.45 28.31 -17.88
C TYR A 708 -13.90 28.11 -17.40
N TYR A 709 -14.53 26.98 -17.74
CA TYR A 709 -15.88 26.66 -17.25
C TYR A 709 -15.92 26.48 -15.73
N PHE A 710 -14.91 25.82 -15.15
CA PHE A 710 -14.78 25.68 -13.71
C PHE A 710 -14.71 27.04 -13.00
N LEU A 711 -13.88 27.97 -13.49
CA LEU A 711 -13.74 29.32 -12.92
C LEU A 711 -15.04 30.13 -13.03
N ASN A 712 -15.73 30.08 -14.17
CA ASN A 712 -17.02 30.76 -14.33
C ASN A 712 -18.07 30.19 -13.37
N ASN A 713 -18.19 28.87 -13.27
CA ASN A 713 -19.12 28.23 -12.33
C ASN A 713 -18.81 28.61 -10.87
N LYS A 714 -17.54 28.77 -10.52
CA LYS A 714 -17.13 29.26 -9.19
C LYS A 714 -17.50 30.73 -8.98
N GLN A 715 -17.31 31.58 -9.98
CA GLN A 715 -17.70 32.97 -9.92
C GLN A 715 -19.22 33.14 -9.80
N ASP A 716 -20.00 32.36 -10.55
CA ASP A 716 -21.47 32.36 -10.49
C ASP A 716 -21.96 31.93 -9.10
N LEU A 717 -21.37 30.89 -8.53
CA LEU A 717 -21.65 30.46 -7.16
C LEU A 717 -21.34 31.57 -6.14
N ILE A 718 -20.19 32.24 -6.27
CA ILE A 718 -19.81 33.35 -5.39
C ILE A 718 -20.80 34.51 -5.52
N ASN A 719 -21.22 34.84 -6.75
CA ASN A 719 -22.21 35.88 -7.03
C ASN A 719 -23.59 35.54 -6.44
N GLU A 720 -24.03 34.28 -6.51
CA GLU A 720 -25.29 33.80 -5.93
C GLU A 720 -25.28 33.92 -4.41
N VAL A 721 -24.18 33.53 -3.76
CA VAL A 721 -24.01 33.69 -2.31
C VAL A 721 -23.97 35.17 -1.92
N CYS A 722 -23.20 35.99 -2.64
CA CYS A 722 -23.14 37.45 -2.43
C CYS A 722 -24.53 38.10 -2.51
N THR A 723 -25.33 37.69 -3.49
CA THR A 723 -26.71 38.16 -3.67
C THR A 723 -27.60 37.76 -2.50
N SER A 724 -27.48 36.50 -2.04
CA SER A 724 -28.27 35.95 -0.94
C SER A 724 -27.98 36.63 0.40
N VAL A 725 -26.71 36.92 0.70
CA VAL A 725 -26.31 37.59 1.95
C VAL A 725 -26.27 39.11 1.84
N LYS A 726 -26.53 39.65 0.64
CA LYS A 726 -26.47 41.08 0.28
C LYS A 726 -25.12 41.70 0.63
N ALA A 727 -24.03 41.05 0.21
CA ALA A 727 -22.66 41.56 0.37
C ALA A 727 -21.89 41.56 -0.95
N LYS A 728 -20.75 42.25 -0.96
CA LYS A 728 -19.75 42.15 -2.02
C LYS A 728 -18.76 41.03 -1.70
N GLU A 729 -18.13 40.48 -2.73
CA GLU A 729 -17.17 39.37 -2.63
C GLU A 729 -16.06 39.64 -1.60
N ASP A 730 -15.41 40.80 -1.65
CA ASP A 730 -14.35 41.20 -0.71
C ASP A 730 -14.77 41.19 0.77
N ASN A 731 -16.08 41.31 1.05
CA ASN A 731 -16.63 41.33 2.40
C ASN A 731 -17.54 40.12 2.70
N LEU A 732 -17.52 39.10 1.83
CA LEU A 732 -18.45 37.98 1.90
C LEU A 732 -18.25 37.18 3.19
N VAL A 733 -17.01 36.80 3.50
CA VAL A 733 -16.67 36.00 4.69
C VAL A 733 -17.07 36.71 5.98
N ALA A 734 -16.76 38.01 6.08
CA ALA A 734 -17.13 38.80 7.25
C ALA A 734 -18.65 38.95 7.38
N ARG A 735 -19.38 39.15 6.26
CA ARG A 735 -20.86 39.18 6.30
C ARG A 735 -21.45 37.86 6.79
N VAL A 736 -20.97 36.74 6.27
CA VAL A 736 -21.43 35.41 6.68
C VAL A 736 -21.15 35.17 8.17
N THR A 737 -19.96 35.53 8.64
CA THR A 737 -19.59 35.43 10.07
C THR A 737 -20.54 36.27 10.94
N ASN A 738 -20.79 37.52 10.56
CA ASN A 738 -21.72 38.39 11.27
C ASN A 738 -23.15 37.81 11.30
N LEU A 739 -23.64 37.25 10.19
CA LEU A 739 -24.96 36.61 10.15
C LEU A 739 -25.03 35.37 11.05
N LEU A 740 -23.96 34.57 11.13
CA LEU A 740 -23.89 33.41 12.03
C LEU A 740 -23.91 33.85 13.50
N ASP A 741 -23.20 34.92 13.83
CA ASP A 741 -23.16 35.45 15.19
C ASP A 741 -24.47 36.15 15.59
N GLU A 742 -25.08 36.90 14.66
CA GLU A 742 -26.42 37.47 14.83
C GLU A 742 -27.46 36.37 15.05
N ASN A 743 -27.41 35.27 14.28
CA ASN A 743 -28.33 34.15 14.45
C ASN A 743 -28.16 33.45 15.81
N LYS A 744 -26.93 33.31 16.31
CA LYS A 744 -26.68 32.82 17.67
C LYS A 744 -27.22 33.77 18.75
N SER A 745 -27.07 35.09 18.56
CA SER A 745 -27.59 36.09 19.49
C SER A 745 -29.12 36.09 19.52
N LEU A 746 -29.76 36.08 18.36
CA LEU A 746 -31.22 36.02 18.23
C LEU A 746 -31.79 34.73 18.84
N ALA A 747 -31.12 33.58 18.65
CA ALA A 747 -31.52 32.34 19.29
C ALA A 747 -31.47 32.43 20.83
N LYS A 748 -30.44 33.10 21.37
CA LYS A 748 -30.31 33.35 22.81
C LYS A 748 -31.40 34.29 23.33
N GLU A 749 -31.62 35.42 22.65
CA GLU A 749 -32.67 36.40 23.02
C GLU A 749 -34.06 35.76 22.97
N LEU A 750 -34.35 34.94 21.95
CA LEU A 750 -35.61 34.21 21.84
C LEU A 750 -35.85 33.30 23.05
N ASN A 751 -34.82 32.58 23.51
CA ASN A 751 -34.92 31.73 24.70
C ASN A 751 -35.13 32.57 25.97
N GLU A 752 -34.45 33.72 26.10
CA GLU A 752 -34.65 34.64 27.24
C GLU A 752 -36.06 35.24 27.28
N VAL A 753 -36.62 35.62 26.13
CA VAL A 753 -37.99 36.13 26.02
C VAL A 753 -39.00 35.03 26.36
N LYS A 754 -38.83 33.81 25.82
CA LYS A 754 -39.66 32.65 26.18
C LYS A 754 -39.63 32.37 27.68
N ALA A 755 -38.45 32.42 28.30
CA ALA A 755 -38.30 32.26 29.75
C ALA A 755 -39.06 33.33 30.54
N LYS A 756 -38.96 34.60 30.14
CA LYS A 756 -39.70 35.71 30.78
C LYS A 756 -41.21 35.58 30.62
N MET A 757 -41.70 35.17 29.46
CA MET A 757 -43.12 34.93 29.22
C MET A 757 -43.67 33.78 30.08
N SER A 758 -42.92 32.68 30.22
CA SER A 758 -43.32 31.57 31.10
C SER A 758 -43.40 31.98 32.59
N LEU A 759 -42.61 32.98 33.00
CA LEU A 759 -42.60 33.51 34.37
C LEU A 759 -43.68 34.58 34.63
N GLN A 760 -44.28 35.20 33.61
CA GLN A 760 -45.40 36.14 33.79
C GLN A 760 -46.66 35.44 34.34
N SER A 761 -46.81 34.14 34.06
CA SER A 761 -47.89 33.29 34.59
C SER A 761 -47.55 32.69 35.97
N ALA A 762 -46.36 32.96 36.52
CA ALA A 762 -45.88 32.29 37.72
C ALA A 762 -46.77 32.53 38.94
N ASP A 763 -47.26 33.76 39.14
CA ASP A 763 -48.10 34.08 40.29
C ASP A 763 -49.48 33.39 40.18
N SER A 764 -50.08 33.35 38.98
CA SER A 764 -51.31 32.57 38.73
C SER A 764 -51.12 31.05 38.87
N ILE A 765 -49.95 30.53 38.53
CA ILE A 765 -49.62 29.12 38.71
C ILE A 765 -49.45 28.79 40.19
N LEU A 766 -48.82 29.68 40.97
CA LEU A 766 -48.66 29.52 42.41
C LEU A 766 -49.99 29.59 43.17
N ASP A 767 -50.95 30.38 42.69
CA ASP A 767 -52.31 30.43 43.23
C ASP A 767 -53.07 29.10 43.05
N SER A 768 -52.66 28.25 42.11
CA SER A 768 -53.24 26.91 41.91
C SER A 768 -52.72 25.84 42.88
N LYS A 769 -51.88 26.23 43.86
CA LYS A 769 -51.31 25.31 44.83
C LYS A 769 -52.40 24.54 45.59
N THR A 770 -52.16 23.24 45.79
CA THR A 770 -53.05 22.37 46.55
C THR A 770 -52.29 21.85 47.77
N ASP A 771 -52.91 21.86 48.96
CA ASP A 771 -52.33 21.21 50.14
C ASP A 771 -52.64 19.72 50.14
N ILE A 772 -51.60 18.89 50.32
CA ILE A 772 -51.70 17.44 50.47
C ILE A 772 -50.95 17.06 51.73
N ASN A 773 -51.68 16.70 52.80
CA ASN A 773 -51.13 16.29 54.09
C ASN A 773 -50.12 17.32 54.66
N GLY A 774 -50.37 18.62 54.51
CA GLY A 774 -49.46 19.66 55.01
C GLY A 774 -48.22 19.91 54.15
N VAL A 775 -48.26 19.52 52.87
CA VAL A 775 -47.27 19.85 51.83
C VAL A 775 -48.00 20.48 50.63
N ASN A 776 -47.61 21.69 50.24
CA ASN A 776 -48.15 22.33 49.04
C ASN A 776 -47.59 21.67 47.77
N ILE A 777 -48.43 21.41 46.78
CA ILE A 777 -48.02 21.01 45.43
C ILE A 777 -48.57 21.96 44.37
N VAL A 778 -47.74 22.28 43.39
CA VAL A 778 -48.10 23.05 42.20
C VAL A 778 -47.80 22.21 40.96
N THR A 779 -48.79 22.11 40.07
CA THR A 779 -48.67 21.40 38.80
C THR A 779 -49.01 22.34 37.66
N ALA A 780 -48.16 22.43 36.63
CA ALA A 780 -48.45 23.25 35.46
C ALA A 780 -47.98 22.61 34.15
N LYS A 781 -48.73 22.90 33.09
CA LYS A 781 -48.46 22.47 31.73
C LYS A 781 -47.87 23.63 30.93
N PHE A 782 -46.83 23.34 30.17
CA PHE A 782 -46.18 24.23 29.22
C PHE A 782 -46.07 23.56 27.84
N GLU A 783 -45.82 24.37 26.81
CA GLU A 783 -45.65 23.91 25.43
C GLU A 783 -44.39 24.55 24.84
N ASP A 784 -43.65 23.77 24.04
CA ASP A 784 -42.47 24.17 23.26
C ASP A 784 -41.36 24.92 24.03
N MET A 785 -41.15 24.55 25.30
CA MET A 785 -40.00 24.99 26.09
C MET A 785 -38.80 24.05 25.91
N ASP A 786 -37.58 24.58 25.88
CA ASP A 786 -36.38 23.77 26.03
C ASP A 786 -36.21 23.30 27.49
N MET A 787 -35.43 22.24 27.70
CA MET A 787 -35.29 21.59 29.01
C MET A 787 -34.62 22.47 30.06
N ASP A 788 -33.71 23.37 29.67
CA ASP A 788 -33.03 24.24 30.61
C ASP A 788 -33.98 25.35 31.09
N THR A 789 -34.76 25.93 30.18
CA THR A 789 -35.80 26.91 30.54
C THR A 789 -36.89 26.28 31.42
N LEU A 790 -37.33 25.05 31.12
CA LEU A 790 -38.32 24.33 31.93
C LEU A 790 -37.81 24.05 33.35
N ARG A 791 -36.54 23.65 33.47
CA ARG A 791 -35.89 23.43 34.77
C ARG A 791 -35.78 24.72 35.58
N ASN A 792 -35.30 25.80 34.96
CA ASN A 792 -35.19 27.10 35.62
C ASN A 792 -36.56 27.63 36.07
N THR A 793 -37.61 27.37 35.28
CA THR A 793 -38.99 27.70 35.65
C THR A 793 -39.46 26.90 36.86
N ALA A 794 -39.20 25.58 36.90
CA ALA A 794 -39.53 24.73 38.04
C ALA A 794 -38.79 25.14 39.32
N ASP A 795 -37.52 25.53 39.22
CA ASP A 795 -36.73 26.05 40.34
C ASP A 795 -37.28 27.39 40.84
N THR A 796 -37.60 28.32 39.93
CA THR A 796 -38.15 29.64 40.29
C THR A 796 -39.52 29.51 40.97
N LEU A 797 -40.39 28.64 40.46
CA LEU A 797 -41.69 28.37 41.09
C LEU A 797 -41.53 27.72 42.46
N ARG A 798 -40.58 26.79 42.63
CA ARG A 798 -40.28 26.19 43.94
C ARG A 798 -39.83 27.23 44.93
N ASP A 799 -38.91 28.11 44.52
CA ASP A 799 -38.34 29.12 45.41
C ASP A 799 -39.40 30.15 45.84
N LYS A 800 -40.31 30.54 44.93
CA LYS A 800 -41.47 31.38 45.26
C LYS A 800 -42.53 30.66 46.12
N LEU A 801 -42.71 29.35 45.96
CA LEU A 801 -43.64 28.55 46.76
C LEU A 801 -43.20 28.46 48.23
N ALA A 802 -41.90 28.69 48.50
CA ALA A 802 -41.21 28.67 49.79
C ALA A 802 -41.20 27.32 50.54
N SER A 803 -42.28 26.56 50.51
CA SER A 803 -42.41 25.20 51.05
C SER A 803 -43.38 24.38 50.22
N GLY A 804 -42.88 23.37 49.50
CA GLY A 804 -43.70 22.50 48.66
C GLY A 804 -42.96 21.79 47.53
N VAL A 805 -43.75 21.22 46.62
CA VAL A 805 -43.31 20.49 45.43
C VAL A 805 -43.87 21.17 44.18
N VAL A 806 -43.05 21.33 43.15
CA VAL A 806 -43.49 21.78 41.83
C VAL A 806 -43.28 20.64 40.83
N VAL A 807 -44.29 20.36 40.01
CA VAL A 807 -44.22 19.38 38.92
C VAL A 807 -44.70 20.01 37.63
N LEU A 808 -43.82 20.12 36.64
CA LEU A 808 -44.10 20.72 35.35
C LEU A 808 -44.11 19.66 34.25
N GLY A 809 -45.06 19.78 33.31
CA GLY A 809 -45.12 18.97 32.10
C GLY A 809 -45.01 19.87 30.87
N ASN A 810 -44.11 19.55 29.95
CA ASN A 810 -43.85 20.35 28.75
C ASN A 810 -44.03 19.50 27.50
N VAL A 811 -44.95 19.90 26.63
CA VAL A 811 -45.17 19.24 25.33
C VAL A 811 -44.28 19.92 24.29
N ALA A 812 -43.29 19.20 23.76
CA ALA A 812 -42.38 19.73 22.75
C ALA A 812 -41.94 18.63 21.78
N GLY A 813 -41.95 18.91 20.47
CA GLY A 813 -41.44 17.98 19.45
C GLY A 813 -42.12 16.61 19.43
N GLY A 814 -43.42 16.55 19.75
CA GLY A 814 -44.21 15.30 19.76
C GLY A 814 -43.96 14.39 20.97
N LYS A 815 -43.33 14.88 22.03
CA LYS A 815 -43.09 14.16 23.29
C LYS A 815 -43.38 15.08 24.49
N ILE A 816 -43.53 14.48 25.67
CA ILE A 816 -43.66 15.22 26.94
C ILE A 816 -42.33 15.14 27.69
N ASN A 817 -41.90 16.27 28.25
CA ASN A 817 -40.86 16.33 29.26
C ASN A 817 -41.44 16.74 30.61
N PHE A 818 -41.10 16.02 31.66
CA PHE A 818 -41.51 16.31 33.03
C PHE A 818 -40.32 16.79 33.86
N VAL A 819 -40.55 17.77 34.72
CA VAL A 819 -39.61 18.23 35.73
C VAL A 819 -40.32 18.29 37.07
N ALA A 820 -39.72 17.74 38.13
CA ALA A 820 -40.16 18.05 39.50
C ALA A 820 -39.03 18.59 40.34
N THR A 821 -39.37 19.54 41.20
CA THR A 821 -38.49 20.17 42.19
C THR A 821 -39.20 20.20 43.54
N ALA A 822 -38.45 20.05 44.63
CA ALA A 822 -38.98 20.05 45.99
C ALA A 822 -38.11 20.89 46.93
N THR A 823 -38.72 21.61 47.87
CA THR A 823 -38.02 22.38 48.89
C THR A 823 -37.42 21.47 49.97
N LYS A 824 -36.38 21.93 50.68
CA LYS A 824 -35.64 21.10 51.64
C LYS A 824 -36.52 20.58 52.79
N ASP A 825 -37.43 21.40 53.29
CA ASP A 825 -38.30 21.08 54.41
C ASP A 825 -39.30 19.95 54.10
N VAL A 826 -39.72 19.80 52.85
CA VAL A 826 -40.62 18.71 52.46
C VAL A 826 -39.88 17.40 52.17
N LEU A 827 -38.58 17.46 51.84
CA LEU A 827 -37.74 16.26 51.74
C LEU A 827 -37.61 15.56 53.10
N GLU A 828 -37.52 16.34 54.19
CA GLU A 828 -37.49 15.82 55.56
C GLU A 828 -38.81 15.12 55.95
N LYS A 829 -39.93 15.47 55.30
CA LYS A 829 -41.23 14.81 55.42
C LYS A 829 -41.39 13.54 54.57
N GLY A 830 -40.32 13.12 53.87
CA GLY A 830 -40.29 11.88 53.07
C GLY A 830 -40.55 12.04 51.57
N VAL A 831 -40.71 13.28 51.08
CA VAL A 831 -40.95 13.57 49.67
C VAL A 831 -39.69 13.35 48.83
N HIS A 832 -39.82 12.75 47.64
CA HIS A 832 -38.71 12.50 46.73
C HIS A 832 -39.08 12.81 45.27
N ALA A 833 -38.54 13.89 44.70
CA ALA A 833 -38.83 14.36 43.34
C ALA A 833 -38.58 13.27 42.28
N GLY A 834 -37.51 12.48 42.42
CA GLY A 834 -37.23 11.33 41.55
C GLY A 834 -38.33 10.28 41.49
N ASN A 835 -39.02 10.01 42.61
CA ASN A 835 -40.10 9.04 42.64
C ASN A 835 -41.35 9.63 42.00
N ILE A 836 -41.65 10.90 42.29
CA ILE A 836 -42.79 11.62 41.71
C ILE A 836 -42.72 11.63 40.18
N VAL A 837 -41.59 12.06 39.61
CA VAL A 837 -41.44 12.17 38.15
C VAL A 837 -41.46 10.81 37.45
N ARG A 838 -40.97 9.75 38.11
CA ARG A 838 -41.00 8.40 37.58
C ARG A 838 -42.44 7.87 37.45
N GLU A 839 -43.26 8.01 38.50
CA GLU A 839 -44.67 7.58 38.47
C GLU A 839 -45.50 8.46 37.53
N VAL A 840 -45.27 9.77 37.52
CA VAL A 840 -45.93 10.72 36.59
C VAL A 840 -45.62 10.37 35.13
N ALA A 841 -44.36 10.08 34.80
CA ALA A 841 -43.99 9.73 33.44
C ALA A 841 -44.60 8.38 33.00
N GLN A 842 -44.75 7.41 33.91
CA GLN A 842 -45.33 6.09 33.59
C GLN A 842 -46.77 6.19 33.09
N VAL A 843 -47.58 7.14 33.59
CA VAL A 843 -48.95 7.38 33.14
C VAL A 843 -48.99 7.66 31.63
N ALA A 844 -48.00 8.39 31.12
CA ALA A 844 -47.82 8.71 29.71
C ALA A 844 -46.86 7.75 28.97
N GLY A 845 -46.57 6.56 29.52
CA GLY A 845 -45.70 5.54 28.91
C GLY A 845 -44.20 5.88 28.92
N GLY A 846 -43.79 6.84 29.76
CA GLY A 846 -42.44 7.36 29.87
C GLY A 846 -41.59 6.74 30.98
N LYS A 847 -40.32 7.14 31.02
CA LYS A 847 -39.35 6.76 32.06
C LYS A 847 -38.46 7.95 32.42
N GLY A 848 -37.99 7.98 33.66
CA GLY A 848 -36.99 8.94 34.12
C GLY A 848 -36.70 8.81 35.61
N GLY A 849 -35.99 9.78 36.16
CA GLY A 849 -35.50 9.75 37.52
C GLY A 849 -34.62 10.95 37.85
N GLY A 850 -34.14 11.01 39.10
CA GLY A 850 -33.30 12.11 39.54
C GLY A 850 -33.06 12.09 41.03
N ARG A 851 -32.48 13.20 41.53
CA ARG A 851 -32.14 13.37 42.94
C ARG A 851 -33.41 13.64 43.77
N PRO A 852 -33.35 13.48 45.10
CA PRO A 852 -34.50 13.75 45.97
C PRO A 852 -35.11 15.15 45.78
N ASN A 853 -34.28 16.16 45.53
CA ASN A 853 -34.69 17.56 45.39
C ASN A 853 -35.06 17.99 43.97
N MET A 854 -34.63 17.26 42.93
CA MET A 854 -34.92 17.57 41.53
C MET A 854 -34.81 16.34 40.62
N ALA A 855 -35.78 16.14 39.74
CA ALA A 855 -35.79 15.05 38.78
C ALA A 855 -36.43 15.41 37.44
N GLN A 856 -36.12 14.62 36.41
CA GLN A 856 -36.59 14.81 35.03
C GLN A 856 -37.01 13.47 34.41
N ALA A 857 -37.99 13.50 33.51
CA ALA A 857 -38.39 12.35 32.71
C ALA A 857 -38.91 12.76 31.34
N GLY A 858 -38.92 11.81 30.41
CA GLY A 858 -39.56 11.95 29.10
C GLY A 858 -40.66 10.90 28.94
N ALA A 859 -41.73 11.26 28.23
CA ALA A 859 -42.84 10.36 27.89
C ALA A 859 -43.32 10.56 26.45
N PRO A 860 -43.71 9.49 25.73
CA PRO A 860 -44.14 9.57 24.34
C PRO A 860 -45.61 9.99 24.13
N ASP A 861 -46.51 9.76 25.09
CA ASP A 861 -47.96 9.97 24.89
C ASP A 861 -48.43 11.37 25.32
N VAL A 862 -48.40 12.31 24.38
CA VAL A 862 -48.76 13.73 24.59
C VAL A 862 -50.19 13.93 25.09
N ALA A 863 -51.12 13.06 24.72
CA ALA A 863 -52.54 13.19 25.09
C ALA A 863 -52.77 13.01 26.60
N LYS A 864 -51.83 12.39 27.31
CA LYS A 864 -51.94 12.07 28.74
C LYS A 864 -51.24 13.06 29.66
N VAL A 865 -50.75 14.19 29.15
CA VAL A 865 -50.02 15.17 29.97
C VAL A 865 -50.84 15.68 31.16
N ASP A 866 -52.12 15.95 30.96
CA ASP A 866 -53.01 16.45 32.03
C ASP A 866 -53.35 15.34 33.04
N GLU A 867 -53.52 14.10 32.58
CA GLU A 867 -53.70 12.92 33.43
C GLU A 867 -52.46 12.66 34.30
N ALA A 868 -51.27 12.72 33.69
CA ALA A 868 -49.98 12.54 34.35
C ALA A 868 -49.72 13.61 35.41
N LEU A 869 -49.99 14.89 35.10
CA LEU A 869 -49.84 15.98 36.07
C LEU A 869 -50.81 15.85 37.25
N ASN A 870 -52.05 15.43 37.00
CA ASN A 870 -52.99 15.16 38.08
C ASN A 870 -52.54 13.99 38.97
N HIS A 871 -51.94 12.95 38.38
CA HIS A 871 -51.41 11.81 39.11
C HIS A 871 -50.28 12.19 40.09
N ALA A 872 -49.55 13.29 39.83
CA ALA A 872 -48.50 13.77 40.73
C ALA A 872 -49.01 14.03 42.16
N LYS A 873 -50.27 14.46 42.30
CA LYS A 873 -50.93 14.71 43.60
C LYS A 873 -51.14 13.41 44.39
N GLU A 874 -51.59 12.36 43.71
CA GLU A 874 -51.79 11.04 44.32
C GLU A 874 -50.46 10.42 44.74
N VAL A 875 -49.43 10.55 43.91
CA VAL A 875 -48.09 10.06 44.23
C VAL A 875 -47.52 10.80 45.44
N LEU A 876 -47.69 12.13 45.53
CA LEU A 876 -47.26 12.90 46.69
C LEU A 876 -47.94 12.42 47.98
N LYS A 877 -49.24 12.13 47.93
CA LYS A 877 -50.01 11.63 49.08
C LYS A 877 -49.46 10.32 49.65
N THR A 878 -48.85 9.47 48.82
CA THR A 878 -48.21 8.22 49.26
C THR A 878 -46.82 8.41 49.87
N GLN A 879 -46.19 9.58 49.68
CA GLN A 879 -44.82 9.86 50.13
C GLN A 879 -44.75 10.70 51.41
N VAL A 880 -45.76 11.52 51.69
CA VAL A 880 -45.82 12.33 52.92
C VAL A 880 -46.18 11.44 54.11
N LYS A 881 -45.27 11.35 55.09
CA LYS A 881 -45.43 10.53 56.31
C LYS A 881 -46.28 11.19 57.39
#